data_AF-A0A9W4WNK1-F1
#
_entry.id   AF-A0A9W4WNK1-F1
#
_cell.length_a   1.000
_cell.length_b   1.000
_cell.length_c   1.000
_cell.angle_alpha   90.00
_cell.angle_beta   90.00
_cell.angle_gamma   90.00
#
_symmetry.space_group_name_H-M   'P 1'
#
loop_
_entity.id
_entity.type
_entity.pdbx_description
1 polymer ?
#
loop_
_entity_poly.entity_id
_entity_poly.type
_entity_poly.pdbx_seq_one_letter_code
_entity_poly.pdbx_strand_id
1 'polypeptide(L)'
;MQSPTSTEFNGIIRPAYGTKTVLKEKFVEIYESFFKGNDPSAGQPNFWSELFLLKVNVVYLSKCLSEISQDQLLAIKNNISKLFLKSIETMKEESVQRKINAIDTLCALLQGIFSKRFNNFCFEIITLLTGLNNADTVFPQFVDTIKCLMNDGETAEVKYEALRLAIVVVCGNSNINQNSLNGYFMKDDIFDPLIKIILAPETSHVAYEAIMLLDILANYNKHESKNPYLIKLINIKNEAVFEKIMNVLATTCVKCRSKYIAIQDDDEANKYFVSSLATYVGSILSWTGNGTKKLSNVSDPELAFVRLPSANISILLVFYDLVNNNKRFVDHLAKSIIKFPISAESKVNERDSTTITSSIEIIRDGPYFCDFLSISSYLLQHNRTNRTASYANIILLILVILVEDSTFNKVICEDERRFVVRLCRQRPPLLQNAKFPRPLVGVILDVVIGFINHNLRRKLQTDLYSMALGVIHRIMSFLKKNCVRLPYHWSEIWQSLIGLLKFILSNIEHFQQDRDSVNEVLLSAINIINLSVTFGDDFFPDPISYDNLFYEIIRAKETFDGLSSIVNKTNFTKPGSPAKSAFQKTASSSQFDVLSNINTICTHFSLKIEGWKLANRVKSITPEQVYSIINANYDTLKLNTPEKLDHYTPYNEIPYHVPLLRQVLRVIVEDFKRREVLIE
;
A
#
# COMPACT_ATOMS: atom_id res chain seq x y z
N MET A 1 84.31 -51.21 -37.67
CA MET A 1 83.06 -52.00 -37.65
C MET A 1 82.61 -52.04 -36.19
N GLN A 2 81.85 -51.04 -35.74
CA GLN A 2 80.38 -50.86 -35.76
C GLN A 2 79.71 -51.24 -34.41
N SER A 3 78.99 -50.24 -33.91
CA SER A 3 78.05 -50.01 -32.79
C SER A 3 76.76 -50.89 -32.83
N PRO A 4 75.65 -50.67 -32.05
CA PRO A 4 75.32 -49.58 -31.10
C PRO A 4 74.59 -49.91 -29.74
N THR A 5 74.94 -49.07 -28.74
CA THR A 5 74.20 -48.32 -27.68
C THR A 5 72.84 -48.74 -27.04
N SER A 6 72.78 -48.60 -25.70
CA SER A 6 71.63 -48.02 -24.96
C SER A 6 72.12 -47.25 -23.72
N THR A 7 71.72 -45.98 -23.61
CA THR A 7 72.21 -44.91 -22.72
C THR A 7 71.54 -44.81 -21.35
N GLU A 8 72.31 -44.35 -20.35
CA GLU A 8 71.95 -44.05 -18.96
C GLU A 8 70.91 -42.92 -18.80
N PHE A 9 70.08 -43.01 -17.77
CA PHE A 9 69.26 -41.91 -17.23
C PHE A 9 69.75 -41.54 -15.82
N ASN A 10 70.45 -40.42 -15.70
CA ASN A 10 70.74 -39.77 -14.42
C ASN A 10 69.59 -38.80 -14.08
N GLY A 11 68.71 -39.22 -13.16
CA GLY A 11 67.59 -38.42 -12.69
C GLY A 11 68.02 -37.33 -11.70
N ILE A 12 68.05 -36.07 -12.16
CA ILE A 12 68.07 -34.89 -11.29
C ILE A 12 66.63 -34.38 -11.13
N ILE A 13 66.14 -34.47 -9.89
CA ILE A 13 64.86 -33.95 -9.42
C ILE A 13 64.83 -32.42 -9.58
N ARG A 14 63.86 -31.87 -10.31
CA ARG A 14 63.48 -30.45 -10.24
C ARG A 14 62.28 -30.29 -9.31
N PRO A 15 62.29 -29.33 -8.36
CA PRO A 15 61.25 -29.18 -7.36
C PRO A 15 59.98 -28.57 -7.96
N ALA A 16 58.83 -29.16 -7.64
CA ALA A 16 57.52 -28.63 -7.91
C ALA A 16 57.22 -27.44 -6.97
N TYR A 17 57.57 -26.22 -7.40
CA TYR A 17 56.99 -24.99 -6.87
C TYR A 17 56.30 -24.24 -8.01
N GLY A 18 55.14 -24.77 -8.40
CA GLY A 18 54.14 -24.04 -9.17
C GLY A 18 52.86 -24.06 -8.37
N THR A 19 52.59 -22.99 -7.62
CA THR A 19 51.25 -22.68 -7.14
C THR A 19 50.30 -22.83 -8.32
N LYS A 20 49.37 -23.79 -8.27
CA LYS A 20 48.29 -23.90 -9.25
C LYS A 20 47.58 -22.54 -9.27
N THR A 21 47.86 -21.74 -10.30
CA THR A 21 47.09 -20.55 -10.60
C THR A 21 45.69 -21.04 -10.92
N VAL A 22 44.78 -20.88 -9.96
CA VAL A 22 43.36 -21.09 -10.19
C VAL A 22 43.01 -20.14 -11.34
N LEU A 23 42.60 -20.68 -12.48
CA LEU A 23 42.19 -19.89 -13.64
C LEU A 23 41.03 -18.98 -13.18
N LYS A 24 41.32 -17.69 -13.03
CA LYS A 24 40.31 -16.67 -12.71
C LYS A 24 39.79 -16.11 -14.02
N GLU A 25 38.49 -15.81 -14.07
CA GLU A 25 37.90 -15.11 -15.20
C GLU A 25 38.58 -13.73 -15.37
N LYS A 26 38.88 -13.32 -16.62
CA LYS A 26 39.51 -12.02 -16.92
C LYS A 26 38.76 -10.85 -16.28
N PHE A 27 37.43 -10.94 -16.21
CA PHE A 27 36.57 -9.99 -15.50
C PHE A 27 36.94 -9.90 -14.01
N VAL A 28 37.00 -11.02 -13.30
CA VAL A 28 37.30 -11.10 -11.86
C VAL A 28 38.67 -10.48 -11.55
N GLU A 29 39.68 -10.81 -12.35
CA GLU A 29 41.05 -10.31 -12.15
C GLU A 29 41.15 -8.79 -12.29
N ILE A 30 40.47 -8.22 -13.31
CA ILE A 30 40.45 -6.78 -13.55
C ILE A 30 39.82 -6.02 -12.38
N TYR A 31 38.65 -6.44 -11.91
CA TYR A 31 37.96 -5.75 -10.81
C TYR A 31 38.65 -5.96 -9.45
N GLU A 32 39.24 -7.13 -9.18
CA GLU A 32 40.09 -7.31 -7.99
C GLU A 32 41.27 -6.32 -7.99
N SER A 33 41.89 -6.10 -9.15
CA SER A 33 43.00 -5.16 -9.29
C SER A 33 42.56 -3.72 -9.01
N PHE A 34 41.42 -3.29 -9.59
CA PHE A 34 40.85 -1.97 -9.33
C PHE A 34 40.53 -1.75 -7.84
N PHE A 35 39.92 -2.74 -7.18
CA PHE A 35 39.53 -2.65 -5.77
C PHE A 35 40.71 -2.77 -4.79
N LYS A 36 41.83 -3.37 -5.21
CA LYS A 36 43.10 -3.35 -4.45
C LYS A 36 43.88 -2.03 -4.58
N GLY A 37 43.39 -1.10 -5.39
CA GLY A 37 44.01 0.22 -5.60
C GLY A 37 44.95 0.31 -6.80
N ASN A 38 45.17 -0.79 -7.53
CA ASN A 38 45.96 -0.78 -8.77
C ASN A 38 45.10 -0.25 -9.93
N ASP A 39 45.71 0.47 -10.88
CA ASP A 39 45.04 0.94 -12.10
C ASP A 39 45.47 0.09 -13.31
N PRO A 40 44.74 -1.00 -13.64
CA PRO A 40 45.04 -1.83 -14.79
C PRO A 40 44.80 -1.14 -16.15
N SER A 41 44.17 0.04 -16.16
CA SER A 41 43.94 0.81 -17.39
C SER A 41 45.16 1.67 -17.81
N ALA A 42 46.14 1.83 -16.92
CA ALA A 42 47.32 2.64 -17.19
C ALA A 42 48.18 2.01 -18.32
N GLY A 43 48.29 2.73 -19.44
CA GLY A 43 49.12 2.33 -20.57
C GLY A 43 48.44 1.46 -21.64
N GLN A 44 47.13 1.19 -21.54
CA GLN A 44 46.38 0.44 -22.55
C GLN A 44 45.22 1.26 -23.15
N PRO A 45 45.28 1.64 -24.45
CA PRO A 45 44.27 2.52 -25.06
C PRO A 45 42.91 1.86 -25.26
N ASN A 46 42.87 0.54 -25.53
CA ASN A 46 41.63 -0.21 -25.80
C ASN A 46 41.09 -0.96 -24.56
N PHE A 47 41.64 -0.68 -23.37
CA PHE A 47 41.27 -1.40 -22.16
C PHE A 47 39.77 -1.33 -21.86
N TRP A 48 39.18 -0.14 -21.94
CA TRP A 48 37.77 0.09 -21.60
C TRP A 48 36.82 -0.55 -22.62
N SER A 49 37.16 -0.51 -23.91
CA SER A 49 36.36 -1.15 -24.95
C SER A 49 36.41 -2.68 -24.84
N GLU A 50 37.52 -3.27 -24.40
CA GLU A 50 37.60 -4.70 -24.06
C GLU A 50 36.83 -5.04 -22.78
N LEU A 51 36.94 -4.20 -21.74
CA LEU A 51 36.28 -4.43 -20.46
C LEU A 51 34.76 -4.50 -20.62
N PHE A 52 34.16 -3.53 -21.32
CA PHE A 52 32.70 -3.48 -21.51
C PHE A 52 32.18 -4.47 -22.55
N LEU A 53 33.04 -5.21 -23.24
CA LEU A 53 32.63 -6.40 -24.01
C LEU A 53 32.45 -7.63 -23.12
N LEU A 54 33.11 -7.67 -21.95
CA LEU A 54 32.98 -8.80 -21.03
C LEU A 54 31.61 -8.78 -20.36
N LYS A 55 30.99 -9.97 -20.25
CA LYS A 55 29.74 -10.14 -19.51
C LYS A 55 29.96 -9.81 -18.04
N VAL A 56 29.11 -8.95 -17.49
CA VAL A 56 29.23 -8.50 -16.10
C VAL A 56 28.78 -9.59 -15.13
N ASN A 57 29.68 -9.98 -14.22
CA ASN A 57 29.32 -10.81 -13.07
C ASN A 57 28.86 -9.92 -11.90
N VAL A 58 27.58 -9.53 -11.94
CA VAL A 58 26.96 -8.63 -10.95
C VAL A 58 27.08 -9.19 -9.52
N VAL A 59 26.84 -10.50 -9.35
CA VAL A 59 26.90 -11.16 -8.03
C VAL A 59 28.30 -11.05 -7.43
N TYR A 60 29.34 -11.26 -8.24
CA TYR A 60 30.73 -11.12 -7.81
C TYR A 60 31.06 -9.66 -7.45
N LEU A 61 30.69 -8.69 -8.30
CA LEU A 61 30.92 -7.28 -8.02
C LEU A 61 30.24 -6.81 -6.73
N SER A 62 28.97 -7.16 -6.54
CA SER A 62 28.23 -6.83 -5.33
C SER A 62 28.86 -7.46 -4.09
N LYS A 63 29.38 -8.69 -4.19
CA LYS A 63 30.10 -9.34 -3.09
C LYS A 63 31.39 -8.60 -2.75
N CYS A 64 32.24 -8.31 -3.73
CA CYS A 64 33.49 -7.56 -3.50
C CYS A 64 33.20 -6.19 -2.85
N LEU A 65 32.24 -5.44 -3.38
CA LEU A 65 31.86 -4.14 -2.83
C LEU A 65 31.27 -4.26 -1.42
N SER A 66 30.58 -5.35 -1.09
CA SER A 66 30.07 -5.61 0.26
C SER A 66 31.20 -5.82 1.27
N GLU A 67 32.31 -6.43 0.86
CA GLU A 67 33.48 -6.73 1.72
C GLU A 67 34.38 -5.51 1.98
N ILE A 68 34.46 -4.55 1.05
CA ILE A 68 35.30 -3.35 1.18
C ILE A 68 34.71 -2.39 2.23
N SER A 69 35.54 -1.87 3.13
CA SER A 69 35.11 -0.87 4.13
C SER A 69 34.96 0.53 3.53
N GLN A 70 34.31 1.44 4.26
CA GLN A 70 34.11 2.83 3.81
C GLN A 70 35.43 3.57 3.61
N ASP A 71 36.36 3.43 4.55
CA ASP A 71 37.67 4.08 4.47
C ASP A 71 38.49 3.55 3.29
N GLN A 72 38.39 2.25 3.02
CA GLN A 72 39.04 1.64 1.86
C GLN A 72 38.43 2.15 0.54
N LEU A 73 37.11 2.31 0.45
CA LEU A 73 36.45 2.91 -0.72
C LEU A 73 36.96 4.33 -0.99
N LEU A 74 37.11 5.14 0.06
CA LEU A 74 37.65 6.50 -0.05
C LEU A 74 39.13 6.49 -0.46
N ALA A 75 39.92 5.51 -0.03
CA ALA A 75 41.31 5.35 -0.45
C ALA A 75 41.44 5.03 -1.95
N ILE A 76 40.51 4.23 -2.50
CA ILE A 76 40.48 3.88 -3.94
C ILE A 76 39.62 4.83 -4.79
N LYS A 77 39.27 6.02 -4.28
CA LYS A 77 38.33 6.95 -4.95
C LYS A 77 38.68 7.25 -6.41
N ASN A 78 39.96 7.38 -6.75
CA ASN A 78 40.39 7.70 -8.10
C ASN A 78 40.02 6.58 -9.10
N ASN A 79 40.12 5.33 -8.67
CA ASN A 79 39.74 4.17 -9.49
C ASN A 79 38.22 4.10 -9.67
N ILE A 80 37.47 4.37 -8.61
CA ILE A 80 35.99 4.41 -8.64
C ILE A 80 35.50 5.54 -9.55
N SER A 81 36.06 6.74 -9.41
CA SER A 81 35.72 7.88 -10.27
C SER A 81 36.04 7.60 -11.74
N LYS A 82 37.20 6.99 -12.04
CA LYS A 82 37.56 6.59 -13.42
C LYS A 82 36.57 5.58 -14.00
N LEU A 83 36.25 4.53 -13.25
CA LEU A 83 35.27 3.51 -13.65
C LEU A 83 33.89 4.13 -13.91
N PHE A 84 33.46 5.05 -13.05
CA PHE A 84 32.19 5.77 -13.20
C PHE A 84 32.17 6.62 -14.48
N LEU A 85 33.17 7.48 -14.68
CA LEU A 85 33.25 8.36 -15.86
C LEU A 85 33.32 7.57 -17.17
N LYS A 86 34.15 6.51 -17.22
CA LYS A 86 34.30 5.70 -18.43
C LYS A 86 33.06 4.89 -18.75
N SER A 87 32.32 4.45 -17.74
CA SER A 87 31.02 3.80 -17.96
C SER A 87 30.00 4.76 -18.59
N ILE A 88 29.97 6.03 -18.15
CA ILE A 88 29.09 7.05 -18.73
C ILE A 88 29.45 7.34 -20.20
N GLU A 89 30.74 7.40 -20.53
CA GLU A 89 31.19 7.57 -21.91
C GLU A 89 30.75 6.37 -22.78
N THR A 90 30.95 5.14 -22.31
CA THR A 90 30.58 3.93 -23.07
C THR A 90 29.07 3.78 -23.24
N MET A 91 28.25 4.31 -22.33
CA MET A 91 26.79 4.37 -22.51
C MET A 91 26.36 5.19 -23.74
N LYS A 92 27.21 6.07 -24.27
CA LYS A 92 26.94 6.88 -25.46
C LYS A 92 27.40 6.23 -26.77
N GLU A 93 28.15 5.12 -26.71
CA GLU A 93 28.59 4.39 -27.90
C GLU A 93 27.43 3.69 -28.60
N GLU A 94 27.54 3.36 -29.89
CA GLU A 94 26.45 2.72 -30.65
C GLU A 94 26.18 1.25 -30.26
N SER A 95 27.15 0.56 -29.66
CA SER A 95 27.06 -0.88 -29.39
C SER A 95 26.12 -1.20 -28.22
N VAL A 96 24.99 -1.85 -28.51
CA VAL A 96 23.98 -2.29 -27.53
C VAL A 96 24.58 -3.10 -26.38
N GLN A 97 25.43 -4.10 -26.67
CA GLN A 97 26.01 -4.95 -25.63
C GLN A 97 26.93 -4.17 -24.68
N ARG A 98 27.72 -3.23 -25.21
CA ARG A 98 28.60 -2.39 -24.39
C ARG A 98 27.79 -1.44 -23.51
N LYS A 99 26.70 -0.86 -24.02
CA LYS A 99 25.76 -0.05 -23.23
C LYS A 99 25.23 -0.85 -22.05
N ILE A 100 24.70 -2.06 -22.30
CA ILE A 100 24.12 -2.92 -21.26
C ILE A 100 25.17 -3.29 -20.20
N ASN A 101 26.35 -3.77 -20.62
CA ASN A 101 27.41 -4.13 -19.68
C ASN A 101 27.94 -2.92 -18.87
N ALA A 102 28.03 -1.74 -19.48
CA ALA A 102 28.40 -0.51 -18.77
C ALA A 102 27.34 -0.13 -17.72
N ILE A 103 26.05 -0.21 -18.08
CA ILE A 103 24.93 0.05 -17.16
C ILE A 103 24.90 -0.97 -16.02
N ASP A 104 25.13 -2.26 -16.30
CA ASP A 104 25.21 -3.32 -15.30
C ASP A 104 26.33 -3.07 -14.29
N THR A 105 27.50 -2.69 -14.78
CA THR A 105 28.65 -2.33 -13.96
C THR A 105 28.32 -1.13 -13.05
N LEU A 106 27.70 -0.09 -13.60
CA LEU A 106 27.29 1.09 -12.84
C LEU A 106 26.23 0.76 -11.79
N CYS A 107 25.23 -0.05 -12.12
CA CYS A 107 24.22 -0.49 -11.17
C CYS A 107 24.85 -1.23 -9.98
N ALA A 108 25.73 -2.20 -10.25
CA ALA A 108 26.41 -2.97 -9.21
C ALA A 108 27.30 -2.07 -8.34
N LEU A 109 28.03 -1.15 -8.97
CA LEU A 109 28.89 -0.19 -8.29
C LEU A 109 28.09 0.74 -7.36
N LEU A 110 27.05 1.39 -7.90
CA LEU A 110 26.22 2.34 -7.16
C LEU A 110 25.46 1.65 -6.04
N GLN A 111 24.88 0.48 -6.26
CA GLN A 111 24.24 -0.31 -5.19
C GLN A 111 25.23 -0.67 -4.07
N GLY A 112 26.44 -1.08 -4.44
CA GLY A 112 27.51 -1.38 -3.47
C GLY A 112 27.88 -0.15 -2.64
N ILE A 113 28.04 1.01 -3.27
CA ILE A 113 28.35 2.29 -2.61
C ILE A 113 27.19 2.72 -1.70
N PHE A 114 25.96 2.74 -2.22
CA PHE A 114 24.76 3.19 -1.47
C PHE A 114 24.39 2.28 -0.31
N SER A 115 24.83 1.02 -0.31
CA SER A 115 24.65 0.11 0.82
C SER A 115 25.47 0.49 2.06
N LYS A 116 26.49 1.36 1.90
CA LYS A 116 27.37 1.80 2.98
C LYS A 116 26.78 2.99 3.74
N ARG A 117 26.99 3.01 5.06
CA ARG A 117 26.53 4.07 5.97
C ARG A 117 27.55 5.22 6.12
N PHE A 118 27.58 6.13 5.16
CA PHE A 118 28.43 7.32 5.23
C PHE A 118 27.94 8.34 6.26
N ASN A 119 28.85 9.10 6.87
CA ASN A 119 28.48 10.14 7.87
C ASN A 119 27.79 11.32 7.18
N ASN A 120 28.37 11.78 6.06
CA ASN A 120 27.73 12.73 5.17
C ASN A 120 27.49 12.06 3.82
N PHE A 121 26.37 11.32 3.72
CA PHE A 121 26.00 10.51 2.56
C PHE A 121 26.20 11.24 1.23
N CYS A 122 25.63 12.45 1.08
CA CYS A 122 25.72 13.21 -0.16
C CYS A 122 27.15 13.61 -0.50
N PHE A 123 27.85 14.20 0.46
CA PHE A 123 29.19 14.73 0.24
C PHE A 123 30.19 13.63 -0.11
N GLU A 124 30.15 12.52 0.62
CA GLU A 124 31.07 11.40 0.42
C GLU A 124 30.82 10.68 -0.91
N ILE A 125 29.56 10.50 -1.30
CA ILE A 125 29.22 9.90 -2.60
C ILE A 125 29.67 10.77 -3.78
N ILE A 126 29.40 12.08 -3.73
CA ILE A 126 29.83 13.00 -4.79
C ILE A 126 31.36 13.01 -4.88
N THR A 127 32.05 13.05 -3.73
CA THR A 127 33.51 13.02 -3.67
C THR A 127 34.09 11.71 -4.24
N LEU A 128 33.41 10.58 -4.00
CA LEU A 128 33.83 9.26 -4.46
C LEU A 128 33.62 9.07 -5.97
N LEU A 129 32.51 9.58 -6.52
CA LEU A 129 32.11 9.34 -7.91
C LEU A 129 32.75 10.32 -8.90
N THR A 130 32.83 11.60 -8.56
CA THR A 130 33.27 12.64 -9.52
C THR A 130 34.38 13.52 -8.98
N GLY A 131 34.56 13.56 -7.66
CA GLY A 131 35.21 14.67 -6.99
C GLY A 131 34.32 15.93 -6.98
N LEU A 132 34.52 16.80 -6.00
CA LEU A 132 33.64 17.96 -5.77
C LEU A 132 33.61 18.94 -6.96
N ASN A 133 34.73 19.11 -7.66
CA ASN A 133 34.86 20.15 -8.69
C ASN A 133 34.15 19.80 -10.00
N ASN A 134 33.93 18.51 -10.28
CA ASN A 134 33.35 18.03 -11.54
C ASN A 134 31.90 17.54 -11.39
N ALA A 135 31.33 17.61 -10.18
CA ALA A 135 29.99 17.08 -9.92
C ALA A 135 28.93 17.78 -10.79
N ASP A 136 28.98 19.10 -10.88
CA ASP A 136 27.99 19.90 -11.61
C ASP A 136 28.12 19.83 -13.14
N THR A 137 29.18 19.20 -13.66
CA THR A 137 29.30 18.90 -15.11
C THR A 137 28.93 17.44 -15.40
N VAL A 138 29.40 16.51 -14.57
CA VAL A 138 29.23 15.07 -14.80
C VAL A 138 27.81 14.59 -14.51
N PHE A 139 27.19 15.02 -13.41
CA PHE A 139 25.84 14.53 -13.05
C PHE A 139 24.73 14.99 -14.02
N PRO A 140 24.72 16.25 -14.51
CA PRO A 140 23.78 16.63 -15.56
C PRO A 140 23.97 15.82 -16.85
N GLN A 141 25.22 15.60 -17.29
CA GLN A 141 25.51 14.75 -18.45
C GLN A 141 25.06 13.30 -18.23
N PHE A 142 25.19 12.80 -17.00
CA PHE A 142 24.75 11.47 -16.63
C PHE A 142 23.22 11.33 -16.72
N VAL A 143 22.47 12.29 -16.18
CA VAL A 143 21.00 12.32 -16.28
C VAL A 143 20.54 12.44 -17.72
N ASP A 144 21.16 13.31 -18.51
CA ASP A 144 20.88 13.48 -19.95
C ASP A 144 21.16 12.19 -20.74
N THR A 145 22.24 11.47 -20.40
CA THR A 145 22.54 10.17 -21.01
C THR A 145 21.46 9.14 -20.69
N ILE A 146 21.01 9.05 -19.43
CA ILE A 146 19.89 8.18 -19.02
C ILE A 146 18.62 8.54 -19.80
N LYS A 147 18.31 9.84 -19.92
CA LYS A 147 17.16 10.35 -20.65
C LYS A 147 17.20 9.97 -22.13
N CYS A 148 18.36 10.08 -22.78
CA CYS A 148 18.55 9.70 -24.17
C CYS A 148 18.34 8.19 -24.39
N LEU A 149 18.86 7.35 -23.49
CA LEU A 149 18.68 5.89 -23.56
C LEU A 149 17.24 5.42 -23.36
N MET A 150 16.40 6.25 -22.72
CA MET A 150 14.97 5.98 -22.54
C MET A 150 14.10 6.40 -23.73
N ASN A 151 14.63 7.22 -24.65
CA ASN A 151 13.87 7.78 -25.76
C ASN A 151 13.70 6.80 -26.94
N ASP A 152 12.90 7.22 -27.92
CA ASP A 152 12.62 6.47 -29.13
C ASP A 152 13.88 6.34 -30.00
N GLY A 153 14.26 5.12 -30.36
CA GLY A 153 15.49 4.81 -31.13
C GLY A 153 16.35 3.68 -30.55
N GLU A 154 16.20 3.40 -29.24
CA GLU A 154 16.92 2.33 -28.55
C GLU A 154 16.07 1.05 -28.41
N THR A 155 16.74 -0.09 -28.20
CA THR A 155 16.07 -1.40 -27.98
C THR A 155 15.34 -1.43 -26.63
N ALA A 156 14.30 -2.26 -26.52
CA ALA A 156 13.55 -2.43 -25.27
C ALA A 156 14.45 -2.84 -24.08
N GLU A 157 15.49 -3.64 -24.33
CA GLU A 157 16.49 -4.05 -23.33
C GLU A 157 17.30 -2.86 -22.79
N VAL A 158 17.78 -1.97 -23.67
CA VAL A 158 18.53 -0.78 -23.27
C VAL A 158 17.64 0.18 -22.48
N LYS A 159 16.37 0.35 -22.90
CA LYS A 159 15.39 1.17 -22.17
C LYS A 159 15.15 0.62 -20.76
N TYR A 160 15.02 -0.69 -20.62
CA TYR A 160 14.89 -1.35 -19.31
C TYR A 160 16.11 -1.12 -18.44
N GLU A 161 17.32 -1.31 -18.97
CA GLU A 161 18.55 -1.11 -18.21
C GLU A 161 18.76 0.36 -17.80
N ALA A 162 18.44 1.30 -18.69
CA ALA A 162 18.44 2.73 -18.35
C ALA A 162 17.45 3.06 -17.23
N LEU A 163 16.25 2.46 -17.26
CA LEU A 163 15.26 2.58 -16.19
C LEU A 163 15.77 1.98 -14.88
N ARG A 164 16.40 0.80 -14.93
CA ARG A 164 17.02 0.16 -13.76
C ARG A 164 18.09 1.04 -13.13
N LEU A 165 18.94 1.65 -13.96
CA LEU A 165 19.98 2.58 -13.52
C LEU A 165 19.38 3.83 -12.86
N ALA A 166 18.36 4.43 -13.47
CA ALA A 166 17.66 5.59 -12.90
C ALA A 166 17.07 5.24 -11.52
N ILE A 167 16.45 4.07 -11.37
CA ILE A 167 15.92 3.60 -10.09
C ILE A 167 17.02 3.45 -9.04
N VAL A 168 18.17 2.85 -9.39
CA VAL A 168 19.30 2.69 -8.47
C VAL A 168 19.80 4.04 -7.97
N VAL A 169 19.92 5.03 -8.85
CA VAL A 169 20.38 6.38 -8.50
C VAL A 169 19.36 7.09 -7.60
N VAL A 170 18.08 7.08 -8.01
CA VAL A 170 17.03 7.82 -7.31
C VAL A 170 16.74 7.24 -5.93
N CYS A 171 16.69 5.91 -5.85
CA CYS A 171 16.51 5.15 -4.62
C CYS A 171 17.84 4.84 -3.93
N GLY A 172 18.91 5.62 -4.12
CA GLY A 172 20.18 5.38 -3.44
C GLY A 172 20.02 5.40 -1.92
N ASN A 173 19.41 6.46 -1.39
CA ASN A 173 19.09 6.57 0.04
C ASN A 173 17.64 6.10 0.33
N SER A 174 17.38 5.54 1.52
CA SER A 174 16.01 5.24 1.96
C SER A 174 15.19 6.52 2.18
N ASN A 175 15.86 7.63 2.54
CA ASN A 175 15.24 8.95 2.60
C ASN A 175 15.54 9.73 1.31
N ILE A 176 14.55 9.80 0.42
CA ILE A 176 14.65 10.48 -0.89
C ILE A 176 15.11 11.95 -0.75
N ASN A 177 14.63 12.67 0.27
CA ASN A 177 14.99 14.09 0.47
C ASN A 177 16.45 14.28 0.92
N GLN A 178 17.07 13.23 1.46
CA GLN A 178 18.50 13.23 1.80
C GLN A 178 19.37 12.72 0.64
N ASN A 179 18.81 12.41 -0.53
CA ASN A 179 19.58 12.03 -1.71
C ASN A 179 19.73 13.26 -2.62
N SER A 180 20.84 13.98 -2.50
CA SER A 180 21.09 15.19 -3.30
C SER A 180 21.20 14.90 -4.80
N LEU A 181 21.47 13.65 -5.21
CA LEU A 181 21.52 13.27 -6.62
C LEU A 181 20.17 13.47 -7.31
N ASN A 182 19.06 13.37 -6.56
CA ASN A 182 17.72 13.62 -7.08
C ASN A 182 17.53 15.08 -7.51
N GLY A 183 18.31 16.01 -6.96
CA GLY A 183 18.34 17.41 -7.40
C GLY A 183 18.73 17.58 -8.87
N TYR A 184 19.55 16.68 -9.44
CA TYR A 184 19.90 16.73 -10.86
C TYR A 184 18.74 16.31 -11.76
N PHE A 185 17.94 15.31 -11.35
CA PHE A 185 16.71 14.91 -12.04
C PHE A 185 15.61 16.00 -12.00
N MET A 186 15.67 16.94 -11.05
CA MET A 186 14.76 18.10 -11.03
C MET A 186 15.16 19.18 -12.04
N LYS A 187 16.44 19.26 -12.42
CA LYS A 187 16.94 20.24 -13.39
C LYS A 187 16.70 19.77 -14.82
N ASP A 188 17.06 18.53 -15.11
CA ASP A 188 16.75 17.87 -16.38
C ASP A 188 15.84 16.69 -16.12
N ASP A 189 14.55 16.85 -16.46
CA ASP A 189 13.54 15.89 -16.10
C ASP A 189 13.41 14.75 -17.12
N ILE A 190 13.10 13.56 -16.61
CA ILE A 190 12.86 12.34 -17.40
C ILE A 190 11.37 11.98 -17.48
N PHE A 191 10.47 12.94 -17.24
CA PHE A 191 9.03 12.67 -17.17
C PHE A 191 8.48 12.13 -18.49
N ASP A 192 8.77 12.80 -19.61
CA ASP A 192 8.21 12.43 -20.92
C ASP A 192 8.71 11.05 -21.42
N PRO A 193 10.02 10.70 -21.31
CA PRO A 193 10.48 9.35 -21.57
C PRO A 193 9.78 8.28 -20.70
N LEU A 194 9.54 8.56 -19.40
CA LEU A 194 8.84 7.63 -18.52
C LEU A 194 7.39 7.41 -18.97
N ILE A 195 6.66 8.46 -19.34
CA ILE A 195 5.29 8.33 -19.87
C ILE A 195 5.26 7.48 -21.15
N LYS A 196 6.24 7.65 -22.05
CA LYS A 196 6.36 6.82 -23.26
C LYS A 196 6.59 5.34 -22.91
N ILE A 197 7.49 5.04 -21.98
CA ILE A 197 7.74 3.67 -21.50
C ILE A 197 6.48 3.05 -20.87
N ILE A 198 5.69 3.84 -20.12
CA ILE A 198 4.44 3.37 -19.51
C ILE A 198 3.42 2.97 -20.59
N LEU A 199 3.27 3.79 -21.64
CA LEU A 199 2.28 3.58 -22.69
C LEU A 199 2.69 2.55 -23.75
N ALA A 200 3.99 2.38 -23.99
CA ALA A 200 4.48 1.50 -25.05
C ALA A 200 4.19 0.01 -24.73
N PRO A 201 3.65 -0.77 -25.70
CA PRO A 201 3.28 -2.16 -25.47
C PRO A 201 4.51 -3.06 -25.24
N GLU A 202 5.62 -2.78 -25.92
CA GLU A 202 6.89 -3.52 -25.79
C GLU A 202 7.47 -3.48 -24.37
N THR A 203 7.26 -2.37 -23.67
CA THR A 203 7.75 -2.12 -22.30
C THR A 203 6.68 -2.34 -21.24
N SER A 204 5.59 -3.05 -21.55
CA SER A 204 4.50 -3.30 -20.60
C SER A 204 4.97 -3.98 -19.31
N HIS A 205 5.93 -4.91 -19.41
CA HIS A 205 6.50 -5.64 -18.27
C HIS A 205 7.29 -4.76 -17.29
N VAL A 206 7.69 -3.55 -17.69
CA VAL A 206 8.45 -2.58 -16.87
C VAL A 206 7.62 -1.34 -16.51
N ALA A 207 6.33 -1.35 -16.85
CA ALA A 207 5.43 -0.24 -16.56
C ALA A 207 5.35 0.03 -15.05
N TYR A 208 5.38 -1.02 -14.22
CA TYR A 208 5.40 -0.89 -12.76
C TYR A 208 6.60 -0.04 -12.28
N GLU A 209 7.80 -0.38 -12.74
CA GLU A 209 9.04 0.32 -12.43
C GLU A 209 8.99 1.79 -12.86
N ALA A 210 8.52 2.06 -14.08
CA ALA A 210 8.44 3.41 -14.62
C ALA A 210 7.43 4.28 -13.85
N ILE A 211 6.26 3.72 -13.52
CA ILE A 211 5.22 4.40 -12.72
C ILE A 211 5.76 4.75 -11.32
N MET A 212 6.38 3.78 -10.64
CA MET A 212 6.94 3.98 -9.30
C MET A 212 8.08 4.99 -9.29
N LEU A 213 8.97 4.96 -10.28
CA LEU A 213 10.07 5.93 -10.37
C LEU A 213 9.54 7.36 -10.53
N LEU A 214 8.55 7.54 -11.41
CA LEU A 214 7.91 8.82 -11.65
C LEU A 214 7.28 9.41 -10.38
N ASP A 215 6.59 8.57 -9.62
CA ASP A 215 5.93 8.96 -8.37
C ASP A 215 6.92 9.24 -7.21
N ILE A 216 7.99 8.44 -7.10
CA ILE A 216 9.09 8.70 -6.17
C ILE A 216 9.76 10.05 -6.45
N LEU A 217 9.99 10.36 -7.74
CA LEU A 217 10.53 11.66 -8.15
C LEU A 217 9.56 12.80 -7.85
N ALA A 218 8.24 12.61 -8.02
CA ALA A 218 7.22 13.58 -7.64
C ALA A 218 7.16 13.86 -6.12
N ASN A 219 7.57 12.89 -5.30
CA ASN A 219 7.62 13.03 -3.84
C ASN A 219 8.92 13.65 -3.29
N TYR A 220 9.97 13.80 -4.11
CA TYR A 220 11.21 14.45 -3.67
C TYR A 220 10.99 15.92 -3.31
N ASN A 221 11.31 16.28 -2.07
CA ASN A 221 11.13 17.64 -1.53
C ASN A 221 9.74 18.23 -1.78
N LYS A 222 8.71 17.38 -1.91
CA LYS A 222 7.31 17.75 -2.23
C LYS A 222 6.75 18.91 -1.39
N HIS A 223 7.19 19.01 -0.14
CA HIS A 223 6.71 20.01 0.83
C HIS A 223 7.67 21.18 1.05
N GLU A 224 8.85 21.15 0.43
CA GLU A 224 9.95 22.10 0.67
C GLU A 224 10.25 22.94 -0.57
N SER A 225 10.04 22.40 -1.77
CA SER A 225 10.31 23.09 -3.03
C SER A 225 9.25 22.78 -4.10
N LYS A 226 9.24 23.60 -5.17
CA LYS A 226 8.42 23.33 -6.35
C LYS A 226 9.00 22.15 -7.12
N ASN A 227 8.33 21.01 -7.06
CA ASN A 227 8.74 19.80 -7.76
C ASN A 227 8.13 19.76 -9.18
N PRO A 228 8.95 19.71 -10.26
CA PRO A 228 8.46 19.67 -11.64
C PRO A 228 7.69 18.39 -11.98
N TYR A 229 8.08 17.23 -11.44
CA TYR A 229 7.37 15.96 -11.65
C TYR A 229 5.99 16.00 -11.03
N LEU A 230 5.86 16.56 -9.82
CA LEU A 230 4.55 16.73 -9.18
C LEU A 230 3.63 17.65 -9.99
N ILE A 231 4.16 18.78 -10.50
CA ILE A 231 3.40 19.69 -11.36
C ILE A 231 2.94 18.99 -12.63
N LYS A 232 3.82 18.21 -13.28
CA LYS A 232 3.46 17.44 -14.47
C LYS A 232 2.44 16.33 -14.16
N LEU A 233 2.58 15.61 -13.04
CA LEU A 233 1.65 14.57 -12.56
C LEU A 233 0.23 15.12 -12.35
N ILE A 234 0.12 16.27 -11.69
CA ILE A 234 -1.16 16.99 -11.47
C ILE A 234 -1.83 17.36 -12.80
N ASN A 235 -1.01 17.73 -13.80
CA ASN A 235 -1.48 18.21 -15.08
C ASN A 235 -1.65 17.11 -16.14
N ILE A 236 -1.49 15.83 -15.80
CA ILE A 236 -1.78 14.72 -16.73
C ILE A 236 -3.25 14.80 -17.15
N LYS A 237 -3.49 14.83 -18.46
CA LYS A 237 -4.83 14.84 -19.08
C LYS A 237 -5.13 13.58 -19.89
N ASN A 238 -4.11 12.80 -20.23
CA ASN A 238 -4.26 11.65 -21.11
C ASN A 238 -4.90 10.48 -20.37
N GLU A 239 -6.15 10.16 -20.68
CA GLU A 239 -6.88 9.03 -20.07
C GLU A 239 -6.19 7.67 -20.32
N ALA A 240 -5.41 7.52 -21.39
CA ALA A 240 -4.66 6.28 -21.64
C ALA A 240 -3.57 6.03 -20.58
N VAL A 241 -2.96 7.09 -20.06
CA VAL A 241 -1.98 7.00 -18.96
C VAL A 241 -2.69 6.53 -17.69
N PHE A 242 -3.85 7.12 -17.37
CA PHE A 242 -4.65 6.70 -16.21
C PHE A 242 -5.10 5.25 -16.31
N GLU A 243 -5.57 4.83 -17.49
CA GLU A 243 -5.98 3.45 -17.74
C GLU A 243 -4.83 2.46 -17.52
N LYS A 244 -3.64 2.76 -18.05
CA LYS A 244 -2.45 1.91 -17.87
C LYS A 244 -2.03 1.83 -16.41
N ILE A 245 -2.02 2.95 -15.69
CA ILE A 245 -1.67 2.99 -14.25
C ILE A 245 -2.68 2.17 -13.45
N MET A 246 -3.99 2.33 -13.70
CA MET A 246 -5.04 1.57 -13.03
C MET A 246 -4.93 0.07 -13.28
N ASN A 247 -4.61 -0.34 -14.51
CA ASN A 247 -4.41 -1.74 -14.84
C ASN A 247 -3.20 -2.35 -14.11
N VAL A 248 -2.05 -1.66 -14.10
CA VAL A 248 -0.84 -2.11 -13.37
C VAL A 248 -1.12 -2.18 -11.87
N LEU A 249 -1.79 -1.17 -11.32
CA LEU A 249 -2.20 -1.14 -9.92
C LEU A 249 -3.09 -2.33 -9.56
N ALA A 250 -4.18 -2.53 -10.30
CA ALA A 250 -5.13 -3.58 -10.00
C ALA A 250 -4.51 -4.97 -10.16
N THR A 251 -3.70 -5.19 -11.20
CA THR A 251 -2.95 -6.45 -11.40
C THR A 251 -2.00 -6.70 -10.22
N THR A 252 -1.33 -5.65 -9.73
CA THR A 252 -0.46 -5.75 -8.56
C THR A 252 -1.25 -6.05 -7.28
N CYS A 253 -2.41 -5.42 -7.08
CA CYS A 253 -3.32 -5.70 -5.96
C CYS A 253 -3.76 -7.17 -5.96
N VAL A 254 -4.12 -7.73 -7.13
CA VAL A 254 -4.49 -9.14 -7.29
C VAL A 254 -3.32 -10.08 -6.96
N LYS A 255 -2.11 -9.79 -7.46
CA LYS A 255 -0.90 -10.57 -7.14
C LYS A 255 -0.59 -10.54 -5.64
N CYS A 256 -0.66 -9.37 -5.01
CA CYS A 256 -0.47 -9.20 -3.56
C CYS A 256 -1.53 -9.97 -2.76
N ARG A 257 -2.81 -9.89 -3.15
CA ARG A 257 -3.92 -10.62 -2.51
C ARG A 257 -3.71 -12.13 -2.60
N SER A 258 -3.30 -12.62 -3.76
CA SER A 258 -3.07 -14.04 -3.98
C SER A 258 -2.03 -14.62 -3.02
N LYS A 259 -1.05 -13.82 -2.58
CA LYS A 259 -0.08 -14.24 -1.54
C LYS A 259 -0.73 -14.42 -0.16
N TYR A 260 -1.74 -13.62 0.21
CA TYR A 260 -2.51 -13.85 1.44
C TYR A 260 -3.36 -15.11 1.36
N ILE A 261 -4.05 -15.31 0.24
CA ILE A 261 -4.91 -16.49 0.01
C ILE A 261 -4.08 -17.78 -0.01
N ALA A 262 -2.86 -17.73 -0.57
CA ALA A 262 -1.94 -18.86 -0.58
C ALA A 262 -1.51 -19.32 0.83
N ILE A 263 -1.47 -18.43 1.82
CA ILE A 263 -1.20 -18.80 3.22
C ILE A 263 -2.43 -19.45 3.85
N GLN A 264 -3.60 -18.82 3.65
CA GLN A 264 -4.86 -19.30 4.21
C GLN A 264 -6.02 -18.99 3.27
N ASP A 265 -6.66 -20.01 2.72
CA ASP A 265 -7.86 -19.80 1.93
C ASP A 265 -9.02 -19.34 2.83
N ASP A 266 -9.78 -18.38 2.33
CA ASP A 266 -10.91 -17.76 3.00
C ASP A 266 -12.26 -18.10 2.38
N ASP A 267 -12.28 -18.96 1.34
CA ASP A 267 -13.51 -19.55 0.85
C ASP A 267 -14.06 -20.63 1.81
N GLU A 268 -15.27 -20.38 2.31
CA GLU A 268 -16.00 -21.33 3.16
C GLU A 268 -16.28 -22.66 2.46
N ALA A 269 -16.46 -22.67 1.13
CA ALA A 269 -16.67 -23.88 0.35
C ALA A 269 -15.51 -24.89 0.53
N ASN A 270 -14.27 -24.39 0.62
CA ASN A 270 -13.10 -25.23 0.87
C ASN A 270 -12.92 -25.60 2.34
N LYS A 271 -13.34 -24.74 3.29
CA LYS A 271 -13.27 -25.06 4.74
C LYS A 271 -14.11 -26.28 5.11
N TYR A 272 -15.32 -26.42 4.57
CA TYR A 272 -16.19 -27.56 4.86
C TYR A 272 -15.75 -28.86 4.16
N PHE A 273 -15.13 -28.77 2.98
CA PHE A 273 -14.59 -29.95 2.29
C PHE A 273 -13.40 -30.54 3.05
N VAL A 274 -12.50 -29.69 3.55
CA VAL A 274 -11.31 -30.12 4.31
C VAL A 274 -11.65 -30.55 5.74
N SER A 275 -12.61 -29.90 6.42
CA SER A 275 -13.01 -30.35 7.78
C SER A 275 -13.82 -31.65 7.77
N SER A 276 -14.65 -31.88 6.74
CA SER A 276 -15.40 -33.13 6.60
C SER A 276 -14.49 -34.32 6.26
N LEU A 277 -13.40 -34.10 5.52
CA LEU A 277 -12.36 -35.12 5.26
C LEU A 277 -11.41 -35.32 6.45
N ALA A 278 -11.06 -34.26 7.18
CA ALA A 278 -10.17 -34.34 8.35
C ALA A 278 -10.84 -35.00 9.57
N THR A 279 -12.17 -34.94 9.69
CA THR A 279 -12.90 -35.56 10.81
C THR A 279 -13.24 -37.03 10.54
N TYR A 280 -13.31 -37.47 9.28
CA TYR A 280 -13.62 -38.86 8.91
C TYR A 280 -12.41 -39.71 8.48
N VAL A 281 -11.26 -39.12 8.16
CA VAL A 281 -10.07 -39.85 7.70
C VAL A 281 -8.82 -39.49 8.51
N GLY A 282 -8.98 -39.40 9.84
CA GLY A 282 -7.90 -39.15 10.79
C GLY A 282 -7.00 -40.36 11.10
N SER A 283 -6.99 -41.42 10.29
CA SER A 283 -6.16 -42.61 10.59
C SER A 283 -5.68 -43.44 9.41
N ILE A 284 -6.24 -43.32 8.20
CA ILE A 284 -5.84 -44.17 7.06
C ILE A 284 -6.03 -43.36 5.77
N LEU A 285 -5.01 -42.62 5.34
CA LEU A 285 -4.68 -42.35 3.92
C LEU A 285 -3.43 -41.48 3.86
N SER A 286 -2.31 -42.09 4.26
CA SER A 286 -1.02 -41.75 3.68
C SER A 286 -1.00 -42.31 2.26
N TRP A 287 -0.71 -41.45 1.28
CA TRP A 287 -0.21 -41.82 -0.05
C TRP A 287 -1.18 -42.53 -1.01
N THR A 288 -1.73 -41.80 -1.98
CA THR A 288 -1.76 -42.10 -3.44
C THR A 288 -2.71 -41.14 -4.16
N GLY A 289 -2.20 -40.37 -5.13
CA GLY A 289 -3.01 -39.50 -5.99
C GLY A 289 -2.24 -38.30 -6.55
N ASN A 290 -1.70 -38.44 -7.76
CA ASN A 290 -0.91 -37.44 -8.48
C ASN A 290 -1.72 -36.17 -8.81
N GLY A 291 -1.16 -35.01 -8.44
CA GLY A 291 -1.69 -33.69 -8.78
C GLY A 291 -1.06 -32.60 -7.91
N THR A 292 0.23 -32.34 -8.12
CA THR A 292 1.06 -31.46 -7.28
C THR A 292 0.60 -30.00 -7.29
N LYS A 293 -0.22 -29.60 -6.31
CA LYS A 293 -0.07 -28.29 -5.66
C LYS A 293 0.59 -28.55 -4.31
N LYS A 294 1.90 -28.24 -4.21
CA LYS A 294 2.63 -28.26 -2.94
C LYS A 294 1.90 -27.36 -1.96
N LEU A 295 1.15 -27.95 -1.02
CA LEU A 295 0.74 -27.28 0.20
C LEU A 295 2.05 -26.89 0.90
N SER A 296 2.35 -25.60 0.95
CA SER A 296 3.56 -25.13 1.62
C SER A 296 3.49 -25.56 3.09
N ASN A 297 4.44 -26.41 3.50
CA ASN A 297 4.77 -26.68 4.89
C ASN A 297 5.18 -25.36 5.55
N VAL A 298 4.21 -24.58 6.02
CA VAL A 298 4.45 -23.44 6.91
C VAL A 298 4.06 -23.93 8.30
N SER A 299 5.07 -24.23 9.12
CA SER A 299 4.88 -24.73 10.50
C SER A 299 4.21 -23.71 11.45
N ASP A 300 4.01 -22.45 11.00
CA ASP A 300 3.19 -21.44 11.67
C ASP A 300 2.68 -20.38 10.67
N PRO A 301 1.37 -20.34 10.34
CA PRO A 301 0.80 -19.36 9.42
C PRO A 301 0.96 -17.91 9.92
N GLU A 302 1.10 -17.69 11.23
CA GLU A 302 1.22 -16.34 11.78
C GLU A 302 2.53 -15.65 11.37
N LEU A 303 3.63 -16.40 11.33
CA LEU A 303 4.93 -15.89 10.87
C LEU A 303 4.94 -15.58 9.37
N ALA A 304 4.17 -16.31 8.57
CA ALA A 304 4.05 -16.05 7.14
C ALA A 304 3.34 -14.72 6.86
N PHE A 305 2.29 -14.39 7.62
CA PHE A 305 1.58 -13.11 7.48
C PHE A 305 2.44 -11.89 7.83
N VAL A 306 3.45 -12.03 8.70
CA VAL A 306 4.36 -10.93 9.07
C VAL A 306 5.18 -10.42 7.88
N ARG A 307 5.49 -11.30 6.91
CA ARG A 307 6.24 -10.94 5.69
C ARG A 307 5.37 -10.28 4.62
N LEU A 308 4.04 -10.36 4.75
CA LEU A 308 3.10 -9.71 3.84
C LEU A 308 2.79 -8.28 4.27
N PRO A 309 2.36 -7.40 3.35
CA PRO A 309 2.22 -7.62 1.90
C PRO A 309 3.57 -7.72 1.18
N SER A 310 3.63 -8.20 -0.06
CA SER A 310 4.87 -8.14 -0.84
C SER A 310 5.33 -6.71 -1.08
N ALA A 311 6.62 -6.53 -1.34
CA ALA A 311 7.22 -5.23 -1.64
C ALA A 311 6.52 -4.46 -2.78
N ASN A 312 5.91 -5.17 -3.73
CA ASN A 312 5.22 -4.55 -4.87
C ASN A 312 3.95 -3.75 -4.48
N ILE A 313 3.50 -3.83 -3.22
CA ILE A 313 2.40 -3.00 -2.72
C ILE A 313 2.74 -1.50 -2.68
N SER A 314 4.02 -1.13 -2.84
CA SER A 314 4.50 0.25 -2.94
C SER A 314 3.72 1.12 -3.94
N ILE A 315 3.10 0.50 -4.96
CA ILE A 315 2.23 1.19 -5.94
C ILE A 315 1.02 1.90 -5.33
N LEU A 316 0.65 1.60 -4.08
CA LEU A 316 -0.40 2.34 -3.38
C LEU A 316 -0.03 3.82 -3.17
N LEU A 317 1.25 4.19 -3.15
CA LEU A 317 1.68 5.59 -3.10
C LEU A 317 1.21 6.36 -4.35
N VAL A 318 1.45 5.78 -5.52
CA VAL A 318 1.02 6.32 -6.82
C VAL A 318 -0.48 6.57 -6.82
N PHE A 319 -1.25 5.62 -6.28
CA PHE A 319 -2.69 5.77 -6.19
C PHE A 319 -3.10 6.92 -5.29
N TYR A 320 -2.47 7.00 -4.11
CA TYR A 320 -2.68 8.11 -3.18
C TYR A 320 -2.36 9.46 -3.81
N ASP A 321 -1.20 9.61 -4.46
CA ASP A 321 -0.79 10.89 -5.04
C ASP A 321 -1.66 11.30 -6.24
N LEU A 322 -2.12 10.35 -7.06
CA LEU A 322 -3.06 10.65 -8.14
C LEU A 322 -4.46 11.01 -7.62
N VAL A 323 -4.98 10.28 -6.62
CA VAL A 323 -6.26 10.56 -5.98
C VAL A 323 -6.25 11.92 -5.29
N ASN A 324 -5.17 12.25 -4.56
CA ASN A 324 -5.05 13.48 -3.81
C ASN A 324 -4.87 14.70 -4.71
N ASN A 325 -4.01 14.59 -5.74
CA ASN A 325 -3.56 15.76 -6.48
C ASN A 325 -4.22 15.92 -7.86
N ASN A 326 -4.87 14.89 -8.43
CA ASN A 326 -5.43 14.95 -9.79
C ASN A 326 -6.93 14.60 -9.82
N LYS A 327 -7.79 15.63 -9.85
CA LYS A 327 -9.25 15.45 -9.95
C LYS A 327 -9.71 14.69 -11.20
N ARG A 328 -9.01 14.84 -12.34
CA ARG A 328 -9.34 14.12 -13.58
C ARG A 328 -9.12 12.62 -13.44
N PHE A 329 -8.15 12.22 -12.63
CA PHE A 329 -7.93 10.81 -12.32
C PHE A 329 -9.09 10.25 -11.48
N VAL A 330 -9.61 11.01 -10.51
CA VAL A 330 -10.81 10.61 -9.74
C VAL A 330 -12.04 10.51 -10.65
N ASP A 331 -12.24 11.47 -11.56
CA ASP A 331 -13.29 11.40 -12.58
C ASP A 331 -13.12 10.16 -13.47
N HIS A 332 -11.90 9.83 -13.90
CA HIS A 332 -11.59 8.62 -14.68
C HIS A 332 -11.86 7.34 -13.90
N LEU A 333 -11.52 7.31 -12.61
CA LEU A 333 -11.83 6.19 -11.72
C LEU A 333 -13.35 5.97 -11.64
N ALA A 334 -14.13 7.04 -11.44
CA ALA A 334 -15.58 6.98 -11.43
C ALA A 334 -16.14 6.49 -12.78
N LYS A 335 -15.64 7.02 -13.91
CA LYS A 335 -16.00 6.53 -15.26
C LYS A 335 -15.67 5.06 -15.45
N SER A 336 -14.53 4.59 -14.95
CA SER A 336 -14.11 3.18 -15.07
C SER A 336 -15.07 2.22 -14.38
N ILE A 337 -15.74 2.66 -13.31
CA ILE A 337 -16.78 1.90 -12.62
C ILE A 337 -18.08 1.90 -13.45
N ILE A 338 -18.45 3.06 -14.02
CA ILE A 338 -19.65 3.22 -14.87
C ILE A 338 -19.60 2.35 -16.13
N LYS A 339 -18.41 2.09 -16.69
CA LYS A 339 -18.23 1.24 -17.88
C LYS A 339 -18.78 -0.17 -17.72
N PHE A 340 -18.87 -0.68 -16.49
CA PHE A 340 -19.43 -2.00 -16.23
C PHE A 340 -20.96 -1.91 -16.22
N PRO A 341 -21.66 -2.78 -16.96
CA PRO A 341 -23.10 -2.69 -17.10
C PRO A 341 -23.76 -2.83 -15.73
N ILE A 342 -24.79 -2.00 -15.50
CA ILE A 342 -25.77 -2.23 -14.45
C ILE A 342 -26.24 -3.68 -14.59
N SER A 343 -26.21 -4.43 -13.49
CA SER A 343 -26.70 -5.81 -13.51
C SER A 343 -28.19 -5.79 -13.85
N ALA A 344 -28.51 -5.83 -15.15
CA ALA A 344 -29.84 -6.17 -15.61
C ALA A 344 -30.10 -7.56 -15.05
N GLU A 345 -31.20 -7.70 -14.34
CA GLU A 345 -31.72 -8.95 -13.81
C GLU A 345 -31.38 -10.11 -14.74
N SER A 346 -30.81 -11.15 -14.15
CA SER A 346 -30.50 -12.42 -14.78
C SER A 346 -31.64 -12.91 -15.69
N LYS A 347 -31.58 -12.58 -16.98
CA LYS A 347 -32.19 -13.39 -18.03
C LYS A 347 -31.26 -14.56 -18.27
N VAL A 348 -31.43 -15.59 -17.44
CA VAL A 348 -31.25 -16.96 -17.93
C VAL A 348 -32.21 -17.09 -19.09
N ASN A 349 -31.71 -17.06 -20.32
CA ASN A 349 -32.33 -17.69 -21.47
C ASN A 349 -31.27 -17.98 -22.51
N GLU A 350 -31.05 -19.28 -22.66
CA GLU A 350 -30.64 -20.06 -23.83
C GLU A 350 -29.72 -19.42 -24.88
N ARG A 351 -28.64 -20.17 -25.09
CA ARG A 351 -27.73 -20.11 -26.24
C ARG A 351 -28.52 -19.85 -27.52
N ASP A 352 -28.13 -18.83 -28.25
CA ASP A 352 -28.05 -18.95 -29.70
C ASP A 352 -26.80 -18.28 -30.24
N SER A 353 -26.13 -19.05 -31.06
CA SER A 353 -24.84 -18.76 -31.67
C SER A 353 -25.12 -18.05 -32.98
N THR A 354 -24.53 -16.88 -33.23
CA THR A 354 -23.86 -16.55 -34.51
C THR A 354 -23.41 -15.08 -34.55
N THR A 355 -22.09 -14.92 -34.74
CA THR A 355 -21.35 -13.85 -35.45
C THR A 355 -21.65 -12.37 -35.12
N ILE A 356 -20.62 -11.65 -34.62
CA ILE A 356 -20.06 -10.41 -35.22
C ILE A 356 -18.70 -10.07 -34.53
N THR A 357 -17.65 -10.20 -35.32
CA THR A 357 -16.49 -9.30 -35.53
C THR A 357 -15.90 -8.42 -34.41
N SER A 358 -14.64 -8.73 -34.06
CA SER A 358 -13.49 -7.83 -33.81
C SER A 358 -13.55 -6.71 -32.75
N SER A 359 -13.24 -7.07 -31.50
CA SER A 359 -12.12 -6.52 -30.71
C SER A 359 -11.98 -7.35 -29.43
N ILE A 360 -10.88 -8.09 -29.28
CA ILE A 360 -10.60 -8.86 -28.06
C ILE A 360 -10.14 -7.86 -26.99
N GLU A 361 -11.08 -7.14 -26.38
CA GLU A 361 -10.86 -6.54 -25.07
C GLU A 361 -10.92 -7.68 -24.05
N ILE A 362 -9.87 -7.85 -23.25
CA ILE A 362 -9.85 -8.79 -22.13
C ILE A 362 -11.00 -8.38 -21.20
N ILE A 363 -12.12 -9.10 -21.24
CA ILE A 363 -13.30 -8.80 -20.42
C ILE A 363 -12.92 -9.10 -18.97
N ARG A 364 -12.58 -8.05 -18.22
CA ARG A 364 -12.28 -8.10 -16.79
C ARG A 364 -13.59 -8.36 -16.04
N ASP A 365 -13.56 -9.18 -14.99
CA ASP A 365 -14.78 -9.54 -14.22
C ASP A 365 -15.32 -8.37 -13.34
N GLY A 366 -14.60 -7.25 -13.26
CA GLY A 366 -15.06 -6.07 -12.53
C GLY A 366 -14.11 -4.86 -12.58
N PRO A 367 -14.54 -3.70 -12.03
CA PRO A 367 -13.77 -2.47 -12.00
C PRO A 367 -12.45 -2.61 -11.25
N TYR A 368 -11.41 -1.87 -11.67
CA TYR A 368 -10.10 -1.83 -11.01
C TYR A 368 -10.19 -1.52 -9.51
N PHE A 369 -11.15 -0.66 -9.13
CA PHE A 369 -11.37 -0.29 -7.73
C PHE A 369 -11.76 -1.48 -6.85
N CYS A 370 -12.42 -2.52 -7.40
CA CYS A 370 -12.77 -3.73 -6.65
C CYS A 370 -11.52 -4.50 -6.20
N ASP A 371 -10.48 -4.57 -7.03
CA ASP A 371 -9.22 -5.21 -6.66
C ASP A 371 -8.48 -4.45 -5.55
N PHE A 372 -8.54 -3.11 -5.59
CA PHE A 372 -8.04 -2.25 -4.52
C PHE A 372 -8.78 -2.49 -3.20
N LEU A 373 -10.13 -2.50 -3.21
CA LEU A 373 -10.93 -2.79 -2.01
C LEU A 373 -10.65 -4.20 -1.46
N SER A 374 -10.50 -5.16 -2.37
CA SER A 374 -10.18 -6.53 -2.02
C SER A 374 -8.85 -6.60 -1.26
N ILE A 375 -7.72 -6.13 -1.83
CA ILE A 375 -6.44 -6.14 -1.11
C ILE A 375 -6.47 -5.29 0.18
N SER A 376 -7.22 -4.19 0.18
CA SER A 376 -7.40 -3.33 1.36
C SER A 376 -7.96 -4.12 2.55
N SER A 377 -8.94 -5.00 2.31
CA SER A 377 -9.50 -5.85 3.38
C SER A 377 -8.46 -6.80 4.00
N TYR A 378 -7.63 -7.46 3.19
CA TYR A 378 -6.58 -8.38 3.70
C TYR A 378 -5.50 -7.62 4.47
N LEU A 379 -5.03 -6.49 3.93
CA LEU A 379 -3.96 -5.71 4.55
C LEU A 379 -4.42 -5.10 5.88
N LEU A 380 -5.63 -4.52 5.91
CA LEU A 380 -6.18 -3.91 7.13
C LEU A 380 -6.48 -4.98 8.20
N GLN A 381 -7.01 -6.15 7.83
CA GLN A 381 -7.27 -7.24 8.78
C GLN A 381 -5.97 -7.85 9.34
N HIS A 382 -4.88 -7.84 8.57
CA HIS A 382 -3.55 -8.31 8.98
C HIS A 382 -2.55 -7.19 9.24
N ASN A 383 -2.99 -6.04 9.75
CA ASN A 383 -2.12 -4.94 10.12
C ASN A 383 -1.28 -5.26 11.38
N ARG A 384 -0.26 -6.11 11.25
CA ARG A 384 0.52 -6.67 12.37
C ARG A 384 1.82 -5.93 12.68
N THR A 385 2.41 -5.27 11.69
CA THR A 385 3.74 -4.65 11.79
C THR A 385 3.70 -3.14 11.54
N ASN A 386 4.77 -2.43 11.90
CA ASN A 386 4.90 -1.00 11.55
C ASN A 386 4.89 -0.80 10.03
N ARG A 387 5.43 -1.74 9.26
CA ARG A 387 5.40 -1.73 7.80
C ARG A 387 3.98 -1.85 7.26
N THR A 388 3.20 -2.83 7.74
CA THR A 388 1.78 -2.94 7.33
C THR A 388 0.99 -1.72 7.75
N ALA A 389 1.30 -1.13 8.91
CA ALA A 389 0.65 0.09 9.37
C ALA A 389 0.91 1.27 8.42
N SER A 390 2.12 1.41 7.84
CA SER A 390 2.39 2.42 6.81
C SER A 390 1.47 2.27 5.59
N TYR A 391 1.25 1.05 5.12
CA TYR A 391 0.32 0.80 4.00
C TYR A 391 -1.16 0.93 4.39
N ALA A 392 -1.51 0.56 5.63
CA ALA A 392 -2.85 0.79 6.17
C ALA A 392 -3.18 2.29 6.21
N ASN A 393 -2.21 3.14 6.58
CA ASN A 393 -2.38 4.60 6.53
C ASN A 393 -2.69 5.05 5.10
N ILE A 394 -1.93 4.60 4.10
CA ILE A 394 -2.16 4.96 2.70
C ILE A 394 -3.54 4.52 2.22
N ILE A 395 -3.95 3.28 2.51
CA ILE A 395 -5.29 2.78 2.14
C ILE A 395 -6.39 3.65 2.74
N LEU A 396 -6.33 3.93 4.04
CA LEU A 396 -7.36 4.72 4.70
C LEU A 396 -7.35 6.18 4.23
N LEU A 397 -6.18 6.77 3.96
CA LEU A 397 -6.07 8.10 3.36
C LEU A 397 -6.72 8.17 1.98
N ILE A 398 -6.44 7.19 1.11
CA ILE A 398 -7.07 7.08 -0.21
C ILE A 398 -8.59 7.02 -0.04
N LEU A 399 -9.10 6.17 0.85
CA LEU A 399 -10.53 6.05 1.09
C LEU A 399 -11.12 7.37 1.61
N VAL A 400 -10.48 8.05 2.56
CA VAL A 400 -10.91 9.36 3.07
C VAL A 400 -11.05 10.37 1.94
N ILE A 401 -10.05 10.47 1.06
CA ILE A 401 -10.06 11.45 -0.04
C ILE A 401 -11.14 11.11 -1.07
N LEU A 402 -11.26 9.83 -1.45
CA LEU A 402 -12.25 9.41 -2.44
C LEU A 402 -13.68 9.64 -1.97
N VAL A 403 -13.99 9.37 -0.70
CA VAL A 403 -15.35 9.59 -0.16
C VAL A 403 -15.64 11.05 0.16
N GLU A 404 -14.70 11.98 -0.05
CA GLU A 404 -14.99 13.42 -0.06
C GLU A 404 -15.46 13.91 -1.45
N ASP A 405 -15.10 13.20 -2.53
CA ASP A 405 -15.49 13.61 -3.88
C ASP A 405 -16.95 13.26 -4.19
N SER A 406 -17.74 14.29 -4.51
CA SER A 406 -19.17 14.13 -4.77
C SER A 406 -19.46 13.33 -6.04
N THR A 407 -18.60 13.35 -7.05
CA THR A 407 -18.84 12.60 -8.31
C THR A 407 -18.59 11.12 -8.10
N PHE A 408 -17.51 10.79 -7.39
CA PHE A 408 -17.19 9.43 -6.98
C PHE A 408 -18.29 8.83 -6.09
N ASN A 409 -18.72 9.56 -5.05
CA ASN A 409 -19.78 9.12 -4.14
C ASN A 409 -21.09 8.79 -4.84
N LYS A 410 -21.50 9.57 -5.85
CA LYS A 410 -22.71 9.28 -6.65
C LYS A 410 -22.64 7.92 -7.33
N VAL A 411 -21.47 7.56 -7.86
CA VAL A 411 -21.26 6.29 -8.57
C VAL A 411 -21.21 5.11 -7.60
N ILE A 412 -20.52 5.23 -6.46
CA ILE A 412 -20.39 4.10 -5.52
C ILE A 412 -21.65 3.84 -4.68
N CYS A 413 -22.54 4.83 -4.56
CA CYS A 413 -23.82 4.73 -3.83
C CYS A 413 -24.98 4.28 -4.72
N GLU A 414 -24.77 4.11 -6.02
CA GLU A 414 -25.83 3.76 -6.96
C GLU A 414 -26.27 2.31 -6.80
N ASP A 415 -27.53 2.09 -6.41
CA ASP A 415 -28.03 0.77 -6.04
C ASP A 415 -28.10 -0.22 -7.22
N GLU A 416 -28.26 0.28 -8.44
CA GLU A 416 -28.28 -0.52 -9.67
C GLU A 416 -26.90 -1.11 -10.02
N ARG A 417 -25.81 -0.44 -9.60
CA ARG A 417 -24.44 -0.88 -9.87
C ARG A 417 -23.89 -1.70 -8.71
N ARG A 418 -24.14 -3.00 -8.78
CA ARG A 418 -23.75 -3.96 -7.74
C ARG A 418 -22.59 -4.83 -8.18
N PHE A 419 -21.64 -5.05 -7.27
CA PHE A 419 -20.43 -5.83 -7.53
C PHE A 419 -20.22 -6.89 -6.46
N VAL A 420 -19.59 -8.01 -6.84
CA VAL A 420 -19.12 -9.03 -5.90
C VAL A 420 -17.63 -8.80 -5.68
N VAL A 421 -17.27 -8.29 -4.51
CA VAL A 421 -15.88 -8.07 -4.11
C VAL A 421 -15.49 -9.10 -3.05
N ARG A 422 -14.46 -9.90 -3.33
CA ARG A 422 -13.89 -10.84 -2.35
C ARG A 422 -13.18 -10.03 -1.25
N LEU A 423 -13.72 -10.09 -0.03
CA LEU A 423 -13.12 -9.50 1.15
C LEU A 423 -12.49 -10.59 2.02
N CYS A 424 -11.45 -10.22 2.77
CA CYS A 424 -10.72 -11.12 3.64
C CYS A 424 -11.62 -11.68 4.74
N ARG A 425 -11.65 -13.02 4.86
CA ARG A 425 -12.40 -13.76 5.90
C ARG A 425 -11.50 -14.76 6.64
N GLN A 426 -10.23 -14.41 6.79
CA GLN A 426 -9.18 -15.27 7.36
C GLN A 426 -9.19 -15.29 8.91
N ARG A 427 -9.73 -14.26 9.58
CA ARG A 427 -9.80 -14.18 11.06
C ARG A 427 -11.24 -13.93 11.54
N PRO A 428 -11.65 -14.48 12.69
CA PRO A 428 -12.91 -14.14 13.35
C PRO A 428 -12.80 -12.77 14.06
N PRO A 429 -13.92 -12.03 14.25
CA PRO A 429 -15.27 -12.35 13.77
C PRO A 429 -15.39 -12.21 12.25
N LEU A 430 -16.06 -13.18 11.62
CA LEU A 430 -16.19 -13.21 10.17
C LEU A 430 -17.24 -12.18 9.73
N LEU A 431 -16.87 -11.31 8.80
CA LEU A 431 -17.85 -10.50 8.08
C LEU A 431 -18.86 -11.43 7.38
N GLN A 432 -20.11 -10.98 7.28
CA GLN A 432 -21.14 -11.71 6.56
C GLN A 432 -20.67 -12.04 5.14
N ASN A 433 -20.84 -13.29 4.73
CA ASN A 433 -20.45 -13.71 3.40
C ASN A 433 -21.37 -13.05 2.37
N ALA A 434 -20.91 -11.95 1.79
CA ALA A 434 -21.67 -11.26 0.76
C ALA A 434 -21.51 -11.99 -0.57
N LYS A 435 -22.21 -13.13 -0.69
CA LYS A 435 -22.38 -13.89 -1.93
C LYS A 435 -23.17 -13.11 -2.98
N PHE A 436 -23.87 -12.06 -2.55
CA PHE A 436 -24.72 -11.24 -3.40
C PHE A 436 -24.00 -9.96 -3.84
N PRO A 437 -24.19 -9.53 -5.09
CA PRO A 437 -23.73 -8.23 -5.56
C PRO A 437 -24.28 -7.12 -4.65
N ARG A 438 -23.44 -6.14 -4.27
CA ARG A 438 -23.86 -4.95 -3.51
C ARG A 438 -23.19 -3.68 -4.02
N PRO A 439 -23.74 -2.48 -3.71
CA PRO A 439 -23.09 -1.22 -4.06
C PRO A 439 -21.69 -1.10 -3.43
N LEU A 440 -20.77 -0.43 -4.13
CA LEU A 440 -19.38 -0.31 -3.68
C LEU A 440 -19.24 0.44 -2.35
N VAL A 441 -20.16 1.37 -2.06
CA VAL A 441 -20.19 2.05 -0.76
C VAL A 441 -20.35 1.06 0.40
N GLY A 442 -21.16 0.02 0.23
CA GLY A 442 -21.31 -1.05 1.23
C GLY A 442 -20.01 -1.84 1.41
N VAL A 443 -19.28 -2.10 0.32
CA VAL A 443 -17.98 -2.78 0.36
C VAL A 443 -16.93 -1.92 1.10
N ILE A 444 -16.94 -0.59 0.90
CA ILE A 444 -16.05 0.32 1.63
C ILE A 444 -16.36 0.27 3.13
N LEU A 445 -17.64 0.31 3.52
CA LEU A 445 -18.05 0.19 4.93
C LEU A 445 -17.58 -1.15 5.53
N ASP A 446 -17.74 -2.26 4.81
CA ASP A 446 -17.25 -3.59 5.23
C ASP A 446 -15.73 -3.61 5.46
N VAL A 447 -14.96 -2.98 4.56
CA VAL A 447 -13.49 -2.91 4.67
C VAL A 447 -13.09 -2.13 5.94
N VAL A 448 -13.74 -1.01 6.21
CA VAL A 448 -13.46 -0.16 7.37
C VAL A 448 -13.90 -0.80 8.68
N ILE A 449 -15.07 -1.43 8.71
CA ILE A 449 -15.54 -2.22 9.86
C ILE A 449 -14.62 -3.41 10.11
N GLY A 450 -14.18 -4.09 9.05
CA GLY A 450 -13.19 -5.17 9.11
C GLY A 450 -11.90 -4.71 9.78
N PHE A 451 -11.43 -3.49 9.49
CA PHE A 451 -10.30 -2.90 10.21
C PHE A 451 -10.58 -2.72 11.71
N ILE A 452 -11.70 -2.08 12.07
CA ILE A 452 -12.07 -1.78 13.46
C ILE A 452 -12.11 -3.07 14.29
N ASN A 453 -12.77 -4.11 13.79
CA ASN A 453 -12.99 -5.36 14.53
C ASN A 453 -11.72 -6.18 14.75
N HIS A 454 -10.73 -6.11 13.85
CA HIS A 454 -9.57 -7.00 13.88
C HIS A 454 -8.29 -6.37 14.46
N ASN A 455 -8.34 -5.08 14.82
CA ASN A 455 -7.19 -4.32 15.28
C ASN A 455 -7.38 -3.71 16.69
N LEU A 456 -8.31 -4.24 17.49
CA LEU A 456 -8.49 -3.89 18.90
C LEU A 456 -7.29 -4.43 19.71
N ARG A 457 -6.34 -3.54 20.04
CA ARG A 457 -5.09 -3.87 20.76
C ARG A 457 -4.84 -2.86 21.87
N ARG A 458 -4.12 -3.28 22.92
CA ARG A 458 -3.77 -2.42 24.06
C ARG A 458 -2.96 -1.19 23.67
N LYS A 459 -2.22 -1.24 22.56
CA LYS A 459 -1.66 -0.07 21.89
C LYS A 459 -2.52 0.25 20.67
N LEU A 460 -3.45 1.18 20.85
CA LEU A 460 -4.39 1.56 19.81
C LEU A 460 -3.70 2.49 18.81
N GLN A 461 -3.79 2.20 17.51
CA GLN A 461 -3.26 3.06 16.46
C GLN A 461 -4.27 4.16 16.15
N THR A 462 -4.38 5.15 17.04
CA THR A 462 -5.44 6.18 17.03
C THR A 462 -5.59 6.86 15.67
N ASP A 463 -4.50 7.16 14.96
CA ASP A 463 -4.55 7.81 13.65
C ASP A 463 -5.31 6.97 12.60
N LEU A 464 -5.10 5.64 12.59
CA LEU A 464 -5.82 4.73 11.71
C LEU A 464 -7.31 4.65 12.08
N TYR A 465 -7.63 4.64 13.38
CA TYR A 465 -9.03 4.67 13.82
C TYR A 465 -9.72 5.99 13.47
N SER A 466 -9.05 7.12 13.63
CA SER A 466 -9.57 8.43 13.23
C SER A 466 -9.86 8.50 11.73
N MET A 467 -8.99 7.92 10.88
CA MET A 467 -9.27 7.82 9.45
C MET A 467 -10.41 6.86 9.12
N ALA A 468 -10.43 5.67 9.73
CA ALA A 468 -11.49 4.68 9.56
C ALA A 468 -12.88 5.27 9.91
N LEU A 469 -13.00 5.85 11.11
CA LEU A 469 -14.23 6.53 11.54
C LEU A 469 -14.54 7.74 10.65
N GLY A 470 -13.50 8.46 10.21
CA GLY A 470 -13.63 9.57 9.25
C GLY A 470 -14.22 9.16 7.90
N VAL A 471 -13.92 7.94 7.40
CA VAL A 471 -14.54 7.38 6.19
C VAL A 471 -16.03 7.12 6.41
N ILE A 472 -16.39 6.44 7.52
CA ILE A 472 -17.79 6.16 7.86
C ILE A 472 -18.58 7.47 7.97
N HIS A 473 -18.04 8.42 8.73
CA HIS A 473 -18.66 9.72 8.97
C HIS A 473 -18.93 10.48 7.66
N ARG A 474 -17.96 10.54 6.75
CA ARG A 474 -18.11 11.20 5.44
C ARG A 474 -19.15 10.53 4.55
N ILE A 475 -19.12 9.20 4.47
CA ILE A 475 -20.12 8.44 3.72
C ILE A 475 -21.52 8.77 4.25
N MET A 476 -21.71 8.70 5.57
CA MET A 476 -23.02 8.97 6.18
C MET A 476 -23.46 10.43 5.98
N SER A 477 -22.55 11.40 6.10
CA SER A 477 -22.82 12.80 5.78
C SER A 477 -23.23 12.98 4.31
N PHE A 478 -22.61 12.26 3.38
CA PHE A 478 -23.01 12.28 1.97
C PHE A 478 -24.41 11.67 1.76
N LEU A 479 -24.69 10.51 2.37
CA LEU A 479 -25.99 9.85 2.29
C LEU A 479 -27.11 10.75 2.81
N LYS A 480 -26.91 11.35 4.00
CA LYS A 480 -27.82 12.36 4.58
C LYS A 480 -28.05 13.51 3.61
N LYS A 481 -26.99 14.16 3.14
CA LYS A 481 -27.07 15.37 2.31
C LYS A 481 -27.82 15.13 0.99
N ASN A 482 -27.77 13.92 0.45
CA ASN A 482 -28.41 13.54 -0.81
C ASN A 482 -29.66 12.68 -0.62
N CYS A 483 -30.10 12.43 0.63
CA CYS A 483 -31.21 11.55 0.99
C CYS A 483 -31.14 10.17 0.31
N VAL A 484 -29.93 9.59 0.23
CA VAL A 484 -29.72 8.28 -0.39
C VAL A 484 -29.96 7.21 0.66
N ARG A 485 -31.05 6.46 0.48
CA ARG A 485 -31.38 5.30 1.30
C ARG A 485 -30.55 4.10 0.89
N LEU A 486 -29.60 3.71 1.74
CA LEU A 486 -28.65 2.65 1.42
C LEU A 486 -29.13 1.30 1.98
N PRO A 487 -29.47 0.30 1.12
CA PRO A 487 -29.75 -1.07 1.56
C PRO A 487 -28.46 -1.76 2.01
N TYR A 488 -28.12 -1.58 3.29
CA TYR A 488 -26.91 -2.11 3.92
C TYR A 488 -27.25 -2.75 5.26
N HIS A 489 -26.39 -3.67 5.72
CA HIS A 489 -26.53 -4.35 7.00
C HIS A 489 -26.07 -3.46 8.17
N TRP A 490 -26.79 -2.36 8.42
CA TRP A 490 -26.43 -1.32 9.39
C TRP A 490 -26.09 -1.84 10.80
N SER A 491 -26.66 -2.98 11.21
CA SER A 491 -26.34 -3.65 12.47
C SER A 491 -24.85 -3.91 12.68
N GLU A 492 -24.08 -4.25 11.63
CA GLU A 492 -22.63 -4.51 11.78
C GLU A 492 -21.85 -3.23 12.10
N ILE A 493 -22.30 -2.06 11.63
CA ILE A 493 -21.68 -0.78 12.01
C ILE A 493 -21.86 -0.57 13.51
N TRP A 494 -23.08 -0.74 14.02
CA TRP A 494 -23.38 -0.53 15.44
C TRP A 494 -22.59 -1.48 16.33
N GLN A 495 -22.57 -2.77 15.98
CA GLN A 495 -21.79 -3.77 16.73
C GLN A 495 -20.30 -3.44 16.76
N SER A 496 -19.75 -2.94 15.66
CA SER A 496 -18.33 -2.60 15.54
C SER A 496 -17.97 -1.32 16.30
N LEU A 497 -18.80 -0.28 16.19
CA LEU A 497 -18.62 0.98 16.93
C LEU A 497 -18.79 0.77 18.44
N ILE A 498 -19.84 0.07 18.87
CA ILE A 498 -20.09 -0.26 20.28
C ILE A 498 -18.98 -1.20 20.78
N GLY A 499 -18.53 -2.16 19.98
CA GLY A 499 -17.40 -3.04 20.30
C GLY A 499 -16.11 -2.26 20.56
N LEU A 500 -15.80 -1.26 19.71
CA LEU A 500 -14.68 -0.33 19.92
C LEU A 500 -14.85 0.46 21.22
N LEU A 501 -16.02 1.06 21.46
CA LEU A 501 -16.31 1.83 22.66
C LEU A 501 -16.17 0.99 23.94
N LYS A 502 -16.71 -0.23 23.94
CA LYS A 502 -16.58 -1.19 25.04
C LYS A 502 -15.13 -1.61 25.27
N PHE A 503 -14.37 -1.82 24.20
CA PHE A 503 -12.94 -2.14 24.30
C PHE A 503 -12.14 -1.00 24.94
N ILE A 504 -12.39 0.25 24.52
CA ILE A 504 -11.75 1.45 25.09
C ILE A 504 -12.10 1.57 26.58
N LEU A 505 -13.38 1.46 26.94
CA LEU A 505 -13.84 1.51 28.33
C LEU A 505 -13.15 0.44 29.20
N SER A 506 -13.10 -0.80 28.71
CA SER A 506 -12.53 -1.94 29.45
C SER A 506 -11.00 -1.86 29.63
N ASN A 507 -10.30 -1.09 28.77
CA ASN A 507 -8.85 -1.00 28.77
C ASN A 507 -8.33 0.42 29.06
N ILE A 508 -9.16 1.28 29.67
CA ILE A 508 -8.83 2.71 29.84
C ILE A 508 -7.52 2.95 30.59
N GLU A 509 -7.19 2.08 31.55
CA GLU A 509 -5.94 2.15 32.32
C GLU A 509 -4.69 2.00 31.44
N HIS A 510 -4.79 1.27 30.32
CA HIS A 510 -3.69 1.10 29.37
C HIS A 510 -3.48 2.32 28.46
N PHE A 511 -4.43 3.26 28.40
CA PHE A 511 -4.41 4.41 27.49
C PHE A 511 -4.00 5.73 28.15
N GLN A 512 -3.46 5.71 29.37
CA GLN A 512 -3.14 6.93 30.12
C GLN A 512 -2.18 7.88 29.39
N GLN A 513 -1.21 7.34 28.64
CA GLN A 513 -0.21 8.14 27.90
C GLN A 513 -0.77 8.79 26.63
N ASP A 514 -1.68 8.10 25.94
CA ASP A 514 -2.29 8.54 24.67
C ASP A 514 -3.76 8.97 24.88
N ARG A 515 -4.08 9.48 26.09
CA ARG A 515 -5.47 9.70 26.52
C ARG A 515 -6.21 10.67 25.60
N ASP A 516 -5.56 11.75 25.17
CA ASP A 516 -6.19 12.77 24.33
C ASP A 516 -6.58 12.22 22.95
N SER A 517 -5.70 11.46 22.29
CA SER A 517 -5.98 10.87 20.98
C SER A 517 -7.00 9.74 21.06
N VAL A 518 -6.99 8.95 22.14
CA VAL A 518 -8.03 7.93 22.40
C VAL A 518 -9.39 8.58 22.64
N ASN A 519 -9.42 9.72 23.36
CA ASN A 519 -10.65 10.48 23.56
C ASN A 519 -11.21 11.02 22.22
N GLU A 520 -10.35 11.48 21.30
CA GLU A 520 -10.78 11.91 19.96
C GLU A 520 -11.46 10.76 19.19
N VAL A 521 -10.88 9.55 19.22
CA VAL A 521 -11.48 8.35 18.59
C VAL A 521 -12.82 8.01 19.23
N LEU A 522 -12.91 8.04 20.57
CA LEU A 522 -14.14 7.80 21.32
C LEU A 522 -15.23 8.80 20.94
N LEU A 523 -14.91 10.09 20.91
CA LEU A 523 -15.86 11.13 20.52
C LEU A 523 -16.30 10.98 19.06
N SER A 524 -15.39 10.62 18.17
CA SER A 524 -15.71 10.38 16.75
C SER A 524 -16.71 9.23 16.59
N ALA A 525 -16.51 8.11 17.29
CA ALA A 525 -17.43 6.97 17.28
C ALA A 525 -18.82 7.34 17.85
N ILE A 526 -18.87 8.08 18.96
CA ILE A 526 -20.16 8.53 19.55
C ILE A 526 -20.86 9.52 18.61
N ASN A 527 -20.14 10.41 17.95
CA ASN A 527 -20.71 11.36 17.00
C ASN A 527 -21.34 10.66 15.78
N ILE A 528 -20.77 9.55 15.31
CA ILE A 528 -21.38 8.73 14.24
C ILE A 528 -22.70 8.12 14.71
N ILE A 529 -22.75 7.62 15.96
CA ILE A 529 -24.00 7.11 16.55
C ILE A 529 -25.03 8.23 16.66
N ASN A 530 -24.65 9.40 17.17
CA ASN A 530 -25.54 10.56 17.27
C ASN A 530 -26.03 11.04 15.90
N LEU A 531 -25.17 11.06 14.87
CA LEU A 531 -25.57 11.40 13.50
C LEU A 531 -26.68 10.46 13.02
N SER A 532 -26.57 9.18 13.36
CA SER A 532 -27.54 8.13 12.98
C SER A 532 -28.85 8.22 13.76
N VAL A 533 -28.77 8.54 15.05
CA VAL A 533 -29.95 8.78 15.89
C VAL A 533 -30.71 10.01 15.39
N THR A 534 -30.01 11.09 15.04
CA THR A 534 -30.65 12.36 14.65
C THR A 534 -31.14 12.37 13.19
N PHE A 535 -30.41 11.75 12.27
CA PHE A 535 -30.68 11.85 10.82
C PHE A 535 -30.86 10.50 10.13
N GLY A 536 -31.07 9.41 10.89
CA GLY A 536 -31.22 8.07 10.33
C GLY A 536 -32.35 7.94 9.30
N ASP A 537 -33.44 8.71 9.44
CA ASP A 537 -34.56 8.73 8.51
C ASP A 537 -34.17 9.14 7.08
N ASP A 538 -33.08 9.92 6.94
CA ASP A 538 -32.63 10.43 5.65
C ASP A 538 -31.91 9.35 4.81
N PHE A 539 -31.32 8.33 5.44
CA PHE A 539 -30.43 7.39 4.76
C PHE A 539 -30.62 5.90 5.11
N PHE A 540 -31.42 5.57 6.13
CA PHE A 540 -31.80 4.17 6.34
C PHE A 540 -32.80 3.68 5.28
N PRO A 541 -32.72 2.40 4.90
CA PRO A 541 -33.61 1.82 3.91
C PRO A 541 -35.03 1.65 4.43
N ASP A 542 -35.18 1.33 5.72
CA ASP A 542 -36.44 0.96 6.35
C ASP A 542 -36.46 1.32 7.86
N PRO A 543 -37.66 1.38 8.48
CA PRO A 543 -37.80 1.63 9.91
C PRO A 543 -37.14 0.55 10.80
N ILE A 544 -37.06 -0.71 10.34
CA ILE A 544 -36.47 -1.82 11.11
C ILE A 544 -34.98 -1.53 11.38
N SER A 545 -34.29 -0.92 10.41
CA SER A 545 -32.91 -0.47 10.56
C SER A 545 -32.75 0.57 11.67
N TYR A 546 -33.75 1.43 11.86
CA TYR A 546 -33.80 2.42 12.94
C TYR A 546 -34.10 1.75 14.29
N ASP A 547 -35.04 0.79 14.33
CA ASP A 547 -35.34 -0.03 15.51
C ASP A 547 -34.10 -0.80 15.99
N ASN A 548 -33.32 -1.36 15.04
CA ASN A 548 -32.08 -2.07 15.31
C ASN A 548 -31.01 -1.18 15.95
N LEU A 549 -30.87 0.08 15.52
CA LEU A 549 -29.96 1.04 16.14
C LEU A 549 -30.34 1.27 17.59
N PHE A 550 -31.62 1.51 17.87
CA PHE A 550 -32.12 1.78 19.21
C PHE A 550 -31.98 0.56 20.11
N TYR A 551 -32.28 -0.63 19.60
CA TYR A 551 -32.08 -1.89 20.29
C TYR A 551 -30.62 -2.06 20.73
N GLU A 552 -29.65 -1.85 19.83
CA GLU A 552 -28.23 -1.99 20.15
C GLU A 552 -27.74 -0.91 21.14
N ILE A 553 -28.25 0.32 21.06
CA ILE A 553 -27.97 1.37 22.05
C ILE A 553 -28.44 0.95 23.45
N ILE A 554 -29.70 0.49 23.56
CA ILE A 554 -30.29 0.06 24.84
C ILE A 554 -29.52 -1.13 25.42
N ARG A 555 -29.18 -2.10 24.56
CA ARG A 555 -28.38 -3.27 24.94
C ARG A 555 -27.01 -2.89 25.50
N ALA A 556 -26.42 -1.81 25.00
CA ALA A 556 -25.11 -1.31 25.40
C ALA A 556 -25.15 -0.24 26.50
N LYS A 557 -26.28 -0.06 27.20
CA LYS A 557 -26.46 0.96 28.26
C LYS A 557 -25.30 1.04 29.25
N GLU A 558 -24.86 -0.09 29.83
CA GLU A 558 -23.76 -0.13 30.81
C GLU A 558 -22.46 0.45 30.24
N THR A 559 -22.23 0.27 28.94
CA THR A 559 -21.06 0.84 28.26
C THR A 559 -21.16 2.37 28.22
N PHE A 560 -22.32 2.91 27.83
CA PHE A 560 -22.53 4.36 27.77
C PHE A 560 -22.55 5.03 29.15
N ASP A 561 -23.08 4.36 30.18
CA ASP A 561 -23.03 4.83 31.56
C ASP A 561 -21.57 4.91 32.05
N GLY A 562 -20.77 3.87 31.77
CA GLY A 562 -19.33 3.85 32.05
C GLY A 562 -18.57 4.96 31.33
N LEU A 563 -18.86 5.18 30.04
CA LEU A 563 -18.27 6.25 29.24
C LEU A 563 -18.65 7.65 29.71
N SER A 564 -19.88 7.85 30.16
CA SER A 564 -20.33 9.13 30.73
C SER A 564 -19.45 9.56 31.91
N SER A 565 -19.02 8.59 32.74
CA SER A 565 -18.09 8.87 33.83
C SER A 565 -16.69 9.31 33.37
N ILE A 566 -16.26 8.88 32.18
CA ILE A 566 -14.95 9.22 31.60
C ILE A 566 -15.01 10.58 30.95
N VAL A 567 -16.01 10.80 30.09
CA VAL A 567 -16.24 12.04 29.34
C VAL A 567 -16.47 13.22 30.29
N ASN A 568 -17.22 13.02 31.39
CA ASN A 568 -17.46 14.07 32.38
C ASN A 568 -16.26 14.38 33.28
N LYS A 569 -15.31 13.43 33.45
CA LYS A 569 -14.06 13.64 34.21
C LYS A 569 -12.98 14.34 33.38
N THR A 570 -13.09 14.32 32.06
CA THR A 570 -12.19 15.02 31.15
C THR A 570 -12.76 16.41 30.86
N ASN A 571 -12.23 17.45 31.51
CA ASN A 571 -12.46 18.82 31.09
C ASN A 571 -11.87 19.01 29.68
N PHE A 572 -12.69 18.84 28.64
CA PHE A 572 -12.31 19.01 27.23
C PHE A 572 -11.94 20.45 26.84
N THR A 573 -11.89 21.37 27.80
CA THR A 573 -11.66 22.80 27.59
C THR A 573 -10.35 23.25 28.22
N LYS A 574 -9.24 23.13 27.48
CA LYS A 574 -8.25 24.20 27.45
C LYS A 574 -8.33 24.87 26.07
N PRO A 575 -8.83 26.12 25.96
CA PRO A 575 -8.76 26.86 24.72
C PRO A 575 -7.28 27.19 24.47
N GLY A 576 -6.67 26.50 23.51
CA GLY A 576 -5.28 26.75 23.11
C GLY A 576 -4.42 25.53 22.78
N SER A 577 -4.89 24.29 22.98
CA SER A 577 -4.17 23.12 22.44
C SER A 577 -4.48 23.00 20.94
N PRO A 578 -3.46 22.92 20.05
CA PRO A 578 -3.70 22.69 18.64
C PRO A 578 -4.44 21.35 18.49
N ALA A 579 -5.64 21.39 17.90
CA ALA A 579 -6.39 20.18 17.55
C ALA A 579 -5.47 19.30 16.68
N LYS A 580 -5.12 18.12 17.21
CA LYS A 580 -4.28 17.15 16.49
C LYS A 580 -5.11 16.27 15.55
N SER A 581 -6.42 16.18 15.75
CA SER A 581 -7.34 15.56 14.80
C SER A 581 -7.40 16.35 13.47
N ALA A 582 -6.82 15.76 12.42
CA ALA A 582 -6.88 16.28 11.05
C ALA A 582 -8.25 16.07 10.37
N PHE A 583 -9.06 15.14 10.88
CA PHE A 583 -10.22 14.60 10.16
C PHE A 583 -11.57 15.08 10.69
N GLN A 584 -11.59 15.73 11.86
CA GLN A 584 -12.82 16.22 12.47
C GLN A 584 -12.54 17.52 13.23
N LYS A 585 -13.18 18.62 12.80
CA LYS A 585 -13.44 19.76 13.69
C LYS A 585 -14.44 19.22 14.69
N THR A 586 -14.01 19.01 15.93
CA THR A 586 -14.96 18.95 17.02
C THR A 586 -15.80 20.21 16.90
N ALA A 587 -17.13 20.05 16.73
CA ALA A 587 -18.03 21.17 16.94
C ALA A 587 -17.58 21.81 18.26
N SER A 588 -17.25 23.10 18.23
CA SER A 588 -16.82 23.87 19.39
C SER A 588 -17.77 23.58 20.54
N SER A 589 -17.40 22.64 21.41
CA SER A 589 -18.28 22.09 22.42
C SER A 589 -18.25 22.99 23.64
N SER A 590 -18.74 24.21 23.44
CA SER A 590 -19.47 24.90 24.50
C SER A 590 -20.94 24.48 24.35
N GLN A 591 -21.43 23.65 25.26
CA GLN A 591 -22.84 23.38 25.61
C GLN A 591 -23.60 22.11 25.14
N PHE A 592 -23.03 21.17 24.36
CA PHE A 592 -23.73 19.88 24.14
C PHE A 592 -22.99 18.72 24.82
N ASP A 593 -23.63 18.08 25.79
CA ASP A 593 -23.18 16.78 26.31
C ASP A 593 -23.38 15.74 25.20
N VAL A 594 -22.27 15.27 24.62
CA VAL A 594 -22.22 14.35 23.48
C VAL A 594 -22.96 13.04 23.77
N LEU A 595 -23.13 12.67 25.04
CA LEU A 595 -23.87 11.46 25.44
C LEU A 595 -25.33 11.75 25.83
N SER A 596 -25.79 13.00 25.82
CA SER A 596 -27.13 13.40 26.28
C SER A 596 -28.26 12.63 25.59
N ASN A 597 -28.26 12.57 24.26
CA ASN A 597 -29.29 11.84 23.51
C ASN A 597 -29.25 10.34 23.81
N ILE A 598 -28.07 9.74 23.80
CA ILE A 598 -27.88 8.32 24.06
C ILE A 598 -28.35 7.96 25.48
N ASN A 599 -27.99 8.76 26.48
CA ASN A 599 -28.41 8.58 27.86
C ASN A 599 -29.94 8.75 28.01
N THR A 600 -30.54 9.67 27.26
CA THR A 600 -32.00 9.86 27.22
C THR A 600 -32.71 8.63 26.63
N ILE A 601 -32.22 8.09 25.52
CA ILE A 601 -32.72 6.85 24.91
C ILE A 601 -32.62 5.68 25.90
N CYS A 602 -31.42 5.46 26.46
CA CYS A 602 -31.16 4.40 27.42
C CYS A 602 -32.10 4.49 28.63
N THR A 603 -32.27 5.69 29.21
CA THR A 603 -33.13 5.90 30.38
C THR A 603 -34.61 5.69 30.05
N HIS A 604 -35.09 6.31 28.96
CA HIS A 604 -36.48 6.24 28.53
C HIS A 604 -36.94 4.78 28.29
N PHE A 605 -36.19 4.04 27.46
CA PHE A 605 -36.59 2.67 27.14
C PHE A 605 -36.30 1.68 28.27
N SER A 606 -35.28 1.90 29.11
CA SER A 606 -35.10 1.07 30.32
C SER A 606 -36.32 1.11 31.21
N LEU A 607 -36.87 2.31 31.49
CA LEU A 607 -38.06 2.48 32.32
C LEU A 607 -39.30 1.80 31.71
N LYS A 608 -39.47 1.91 30.39
CA LYS A 608 -40.57 1.25 29.67
C LYS A 608 -40.44 -0.27 29.69
N ILE A 609 -39.23 -0.80 29.52
CA ILE A 609 -38.94 -2.24 29.59
C ILE A 609 -39.19 -2.77 31.01
N GLU A 610 -38.75 -2.06 32.05
CA GLU A 610 -39.01 -2.44 33.44
C GLU A 610 -40.50 -2.38 33.77
N GLY A 611 -41.21 -1.34 33.34
CA GLY A 611 -42.66 -1.23 33.49
C GLY A 611 -43.42 -2.37 32.80
N TRP A 612 -43.01 -2.74 31.58
CA TRP A 612 -43.60 -3.86 30.85
C TRP A 612 -43.32 -5.21 31.52
N LYS A 613 -42.11 -5.42 32.07
CA LYS A 613 -41.76 -6.63 32.84
C LYS A 613 -42.63 -6.76 34.10
N LEU A 614 -42.86 -5.66 34.81
CA LEU A 614 -43.74 -5.63 35.98
C LEU A 614 -45.19 -5.92 35.61
N ALA A 615 -45.70 -5.33 34.52
CA ALA A 615 -47.06 -5.55 34.03
C ALA A 615 -47.30 -7.01 33.59
N ASN A 616 -46.34 -7.63 32.91
CA ASN A 616 -46.46 -9.00 32.40
C ASN A 616 -45.88 -10.08 33.33
N ARG A 617 -45.34 -9.69 34.50
CA ARG A 617 -44.73 -10.57 35.51
C ARG A 617 -43.62 -11.48 34.96
N VAL A 618 -42.79 -10.99 34.04
CA VAL A 618 -41.70 -11.76 33.42
C VAL A 618 -40.34 -11.27 33.93
N LYS A 619 -39.43 -12.19 34.29
CA LYS A 619 -38.08 -11.86 34.77
C LYS A 619 -37.11 -11.46 33.64
N SER A 620 -37.22 -12.08 32.47
CA SER A 620 -36.36 -11.85 31.29
C SER A 620 -37.21 -11.53 30.07
N ILE A 621 -36.75 -10.59 29.24
CA ILE A 621 -37.44 -10.18 28.01
C ILE A 621 -36.72 -10.75 26.79
N THR A 622 -37.47 -11.19 25.78
CA THR A 622 -36.90 -11.65 24.50
C THR A 622 -36.58 -10.46 23.58
N PRO A 623 -35.68 -10.60 22.60
CA PRO A 623 -35.38 -9.53 21.65
C PRO A 623 -36.62 -8.99 20.94
N GLU A 624 -37.50 -9.88 20.45
CA GLU A 624 -38.76 -9.52 19.77
C GLU A 624 -39.67 -8.66 20.64
N GLN A 625 -39.76 -8.98 21.94
CA GLN A 625 -40.52 -8.18 22.89
C GLN A 625 -39.90 -6.79 23.10
N VAL A 626 -38.56 -6.68 23.12
CA VAL A 626 -37.89 -5.38 23.19
C VAL A 626 -38.20 -4.54 21.95
N TYR A 627 -38.13 -5.12 20.75
CA TYR A 627 -38.53 -4.44 19.52
C TYR A 627 -39.98 -3.95 19.57
N SER A 628 -40.91 -4.77 20.06
CA SER A 628 -42.31 -4.35 20.21
C SER A 628 -42.49 -3.14 21.13
N ILE A 629 -41.68 -3.06 22.20
CA ILE A 629 -41.71 -1.93 23.14
C ILE A 629 -41.08 -0.68 22.51
N ILE A 630 -39.98 -0.83 21.77
CA ILE A 630 -39.35 0.28 21.06
C ILE A 630 -40.34 0.91 20.08
N ASN A 631 -40.96 0.08 19.24
CA ASN A 631 -41.85 0.54 18.17
C ASN A 631 -43.11 1.24 18.71
N ALA A 632 -43.59 0.83 19.88
CA ALA A 632 -44.77 1.41 20.52
C ALA A 632 -44.51 2.69 21.32
N ASN A 633 -43.24 3.15 21.47
CA ASN A 633 -42.91 4.26 22.36
C ASN A 633 -41.94 5.30 21.73
N TYR A 634 -41.88 5.39 20.40
CA TYR A 634 -41.11 6.46 19.73
C TYR A 634 -41.70 7.85 19.94
N ASP A 635 -43.03 7.95 19.98
CA ASP A 635 -43.81 9.17 20.17
C ASP A 635 -43.55 9.87 21.52
N THR A 636 -43.22 9.12 22.57
CA THR A 636 -42.92 9.66 23.89
C THR A 636 -41.46 10.08 24.08
N LEU A 637 -40.58 9.80 23.11
CA LEU A 637 -39.17 10.12 23.19
C LEU A 637 -38.89 11.53 22.62
N LYS A 638 -38.22 12.37 23.42
CA LYS A 638 -37.75 13.69 22.98
C LYS A 638 -36.24 13.73 22.98
N LEU A 639 -35.65 13.94 21.81
CA LEU A 639 -34.20 14.05 21.61
C LEU A 639 -33.83 15.47 21.23
N ASN A 640 -32.61 15.87 21.60
CA ASN A 640 -32.05 17.12 21.15
C ASN A 640 -31.42 16.92 19.77
N THR A 641 -31.54 17.88 18.87
CA THR A 641 -30.90 17.83 17.55
C THR A 641 -29.55 18.56 17.62
N PRO A 642 -28.41 17.87 17.70
CA PRO A 642 -27.13 18.54 17.86
C PRO A 642 -26.76 19.19 16.52
N GLU A 643 -26.40 20.47 16.54
CA GLU A 643 -26.01 21.17 15.33
C GLU A 643 -24.67 20.64 14.80
N LYS A 644 -24.52 20.59 13.47
CA LYS A 644 -23.27 20.33 12.75
C LYS A 644 -22.64 18.93 12.96
N LEU A 645 -23.41 17.92 13.35
CA LEU A 645 -22.91 16.53 13.42
C LEU A 645 -22.41 15.99 12.08
N ASP A 646 -22.94 16.47 10.97
CA ASP A 646 -22.59 16.08 9.60
C ASP A 646 -21.35 16.79 9.05
N HIS A 647 -20.83 17.80 9.78
CA HIS A 647 -19.66 18.56 9.35
C HIS A 647 -18.37 17.80 9.69
N TYR A 648 -17.52 17.64 8.70
CA TYR A 648 -16.17 17.11 8.85
C TYR A 648 -15.14 18.11 8.33
N THR A 649 -13.88 17.95 8.73
CA THR A 649 -12.77 18.74 8.18
C THR A 649 -12.34 18.08 6.87
N PRO A 650 -12.36 18.79 5.72
CA PRO A 650 -11.85 18.25 4.48
C PRO A 650 -10.39 17.84 4.60
N TYR A 651 -10.02 16.77 3.92
CA TYR A 651 -8.65 16.28 3.93
C TYR A 651 -7.68 17.38 3.47
N ASN A 652 -6.61 17.56 4.23
CA ASN A 652 -5.52 18.45 3.87
C ASN A 652 -4.19 17.81 4.25
N GLU A 653 -3.33 17.58 3.25
CA GLU A 653 -2.03 16.96 3.46
C GLU A 653 -1.12 17.79 4.39
N ILE A 654 -1.13 19.12 4.20
CA ILE A 654 -0.33 20.08 4.95
C ILE A 654 -1.24 20.85 5.93
N PRO A 655 -0.87 21.00 7.22
CA PRO A 655 0.38 20.56 7.88
C PRO A 655 0.31 19.16 8.50
N TYR A 656 -0.87 18.53 8.56
CA TYR A 656 -1.14 17.43 9.50
C TYR A 656 -0.50 16.09 9.13
N HIS A 657 -0.37 15.77 7.84
CA HIS A 657 0.07 14.44 7.38
C HIS A 657 1.52 14.38 6.89
N VAL A 658 2.22 15.52 6.84
CA VAL A 658 3.61 15.61 6.35
C VAL A 658 4.56 14.65 7.08
N PRO A 659 4.59 14.57 8.43
CA PRO A 659 5.51 13.67 9.12
C PRO A 659 5.21 12.19 8.84
N LEU A 660 3.92 11.85 8.80
CA LEU A 660 3.45 10.49 8.49
C LEU A 660 3.87 10.09 7.07
N LEU A 661 3.62 10.93 6.07
CA LEU A 661 3.95 10.66 4.68
C LEU A 661 5.46 10.53 4.47
N ARG A 662 6.28 11.36 5.14
CA ARG A 662 7.74 11.21 5.12
C ARG A 662 8.20 9.85 5.67
N GLN A 663 7.56 9.35 6.72
CA GLN A 663 7.87 8.03 7.26
C GLN A 663 7.43 6.91 6.31
N VAL A 664 6.23 7.00 5.77
CA VAL A 664 5.67 6.03 4.82
C VAL A 664 6.50 5.97 3.54
N LEU A 665 6.93 7.11 3.02
CA LEU A 665 7.78 7.21 1.83
C LEU A 665 9.11 6.45 2.01
N ARG A 666 9.73 6.51 3.20
CA ARG A 666 10.96 5.73 3.48
C ARG A 666 10.71 4.22 3.40
N VAL A 667 9.57 3.76 3.92
CA VAL A 667 9.18 2.34 3.85
C VAL A 667 8.96 1.91 2.40
N ILE A 668 8.25 2.73 1.63
CA ILE A 668 7.95 2.48 0.21
C ILE A 668 9.23 2.39 -0.63
N VAL A 669 10.20 3.28 -0.39
CA VAL A 669 11.49 3.28 -1.09
C VAL A 669 12.29 2.03 -0.77
N GLU A 670 12.35 1.62 0.50
CA GLU A 670 13.01 0.38 0.88
C GLU A 670 12.37 -0.85 0.24
N ASP A 671 11.04 -0.91 0.22
CA ASP A 671 10.32 -1.99 -0.43
C ASP A 671 10.53 -1.97 -1.94
N PHE A 672 10.49 -0.80 -2.58
CA PHE A 672 10.70 -0.68 -4.01
C PHE A 672 12.11 -1.12 -4.44
N LYS A 673 13.14 -0.93 -3.57
CA LYS A 673 14.48 -1.51 -3.79
C LYS A 673 14.49 -3.04 -3.74
N ARG A 674 13.61 -3.66 -2.93
CA ARG A 674 13.51 -5.11 -2.71
C ARG A 674 12.42 -5.77 -3.56
N ARG A 675 11.85 -5.04 -4.52
CA ARG A 675 10.74 -5.50 -5.34
C ARG A 675 11.08 -6.79 -6.11
N GLU A 676 10.06 -7.60 -6.33
CA GLU A 676 10.14 -8.70 -7.30
C GLU A 676 9.80 -8.11 -8.66
N VAL A 677 10.71 -8.22 -9.64
CA VAL A 677 10.43 -7.79 -11.03
C VAL A 677 9.22 -8.59 -11.51
N LEU A 678 8.15 -7.88 -11.86
CA LEU A 678 6.90 -8.47 -12.32
C LEU A 678 7.05 -8.89 -13.80
N ILE A 679 7.94 -9.85 -14.06
CA ILE A 679 7.96 -10.50 -15.37
C ILE A 679 6.67 -11.33 -15.45
N GLU A 680 5.79 -10.97 -16.39
CA GLU A 680 4.53 -11.69 -16.65
C GLU A 680 4.79 -13.11 -17.14
#